data_AF-A0AAV6RNX1-F1
#
_entry.id   AF-A0AAV6RNX1-F1
#
_cell.length_a   1.000
_cell.length_b   1.000
_cell.length_c   1.000
_cell.angle_alpha   90.00
_cell.angle_beta   90.00
_cell.angle_gamma   90.00
#
_symmetry.space_group_name_H-M   'P 1'
#
loop_
_entity.id
_entity.type
_entity.pdbx_description
1 polymer ?
#
loop_
_entity_poly.entity_id
_entity_poly.type
_entity_poly.pdbx_seq_one_letter_code
_entity_poly.pdbx_strand_id
1 'polypeptide(L)'
;MTQQEQQDFMESLEAALSWMQAIQERLKANDNTQGPRDALEARLRETEKIHQSEHEGWVKMDLVMVAAENLLQSGDEEMRNHTHTKLKELKSLWEETSTYIIHCHSRIEWVWLHWSEYLKAYEEFELWLTRLQCVLDTGVELQLGVKEKLWQVDQQRVAVSDVHGQAVLLERLLDEAAALHNRTQDPSVDSQAQKSLQEAYRDVRDRAEERLLLLQKIAEEHQTYQGCVQRFQSWLLSKTKELTDLMDRENTAEDKLKALQALDDSVAGEEKTLQHIEGLAEAVRRSTCPAGAEVVVEEAEELRLGWQRLRQGLCEAGEGLRSSLDSHSQYMSRSQRLEEDIGRLRVLLHELDHELLMGHEAEDHTDCNEEQMVGQWKKYTGVRNTLAGEESQVELLKSQLKELFKFSVDSQHLSDDVLAVVKEHQSVKSRATRLCSDSESGLRNVLQDPLLVYAQWSHMVSQVLEASAEVTDFSHIAMLVQKIEHLLKESVQLQERLSLLHVKGDLLDSVFGPERSDGLQGDLSAAIKNRELLHTQLLQRRNRLQALISRTKDFGDAYNLIRSKLGQLRDRLTAADVLQPDILAKKSQSDQFTVSQKCHTRANRNMIYTNKSNRMPSSLVCVGHFYFCKSVSRGHSAPPTPPQPAAAAPPPPPPPPASPPSLPPSLMALWGVISLSLHCWVCLQSVLTAAATAATTTSSLPNDKPGGPLDWLLSDKGPFHHSQEYIDFVDKNRLGFSTRYKIYRKGSHSAQRSQRGLAHASAASRAALNAHMLLSADPATHSNAHMIRWNDKSVLIRIGN
;
A
#
# COMPACT_ATOMS: atom_id res chain seq x y z
N MET A 1 7.28 152.21 -26.06
CA MET A 1 7.20 150.77 -26.38
C MET A 1 7.04 149.91 -25.13
N THR A 2 7.56 150.35 -23.98
CA THR A 2 7.58 149.59 -22.71
C THR A 2 6.23 149.07 -22.18
N GLN A 3 5.10 149.76 -22.43
CA GLN A 3 3.81 149.34 -21.87
C GLN A 3 3.22 148.09 -22.53
N GLN A 4 3.38 147.92 -23.85
CA GLN A 4 2.88 146.73 -24.55
C GLN A 4 3.74 145.51 -24.22
N GLU A 5 5.06 145.67 -24.23
CA GLU A 5 6.02 144.61 -23.86
C GLU A 5 5.81 144.13 -22.41
N GLN A 6 5.47 145.05 -21.50
CA GLN A 6 5.14 144.71 -20.11
C GLN A 6 3.80 143.97 -20.00
N GLN A 7 2.80 144.34 -20.79
CA GLN A 7 1.52 143.65 -20.85
C GLN A 7 1.68 142.23 -21.40
N ASP A 8 2.41 142.07 -22.50
CA ASP A 8 2.66 140.77 -23.15
C ASP A 8 3.45 139.81 -22.22
N PHE A 9 4.41 140.34 -21.45
CA PHE A 9 5.11 139.58 -20.40
C PHE A 9 4.18 139.18 -19.25
N MET A 10 3.33 140.09 -18.77
CA MET A 10 2.38 139.77 -17.69
C MET A 10 1.35 138.74 -18.11
N GLU A 11 0.81 138.82 -19.33
CA GLU A 11 -0.16 137.85 -19.86
C GLU A 11 0.46 136.46 -20.05
N SER A 12 1.67 136.39 -20.63
CA SER A 12 2.39 135.12 -20.76
C SER A 12 2.76 134.53 -19.39
N LEU A 13 3.16 135.37 -18.43
CA LEU A 13 3.48 134.97 -17.06
C LEU A 13 2.24 134.40 -16.36
N GLU A 14 1.10 135.07 -16.46
CA GLU A 14 -0.18 134.61 -15.90
C GLU A 14 -0.64 133.30 -16.55
N ALA A 15 -0.46 133.14 -17.87
CA ALA A 15 -0.75 131.89 -18.57
C ALA A 15 0.13 130.72 -18.09
N ALA A 16 1.43 130.95 -17.85
CA ALA A 16 2.33 129.93 -17.30
C ALA A 16 1.99 129.58 -15.85
N LEU A 17 1.72 130.58 -15.00
CA LEU A 17 1.34 130.39 -13.60
C LEU A 17 0.00 129.66 -13.45
N SER A 18 -1.01 130.06 -14.22
CA SER A 18 -2.33 129.41 -14.21
C SER A 18 -2.26 127.96 -14.67
N TRP A 19 -1.45 127.67 -15.70
CA TRP A 19 -1.22 126.28 -16.12
C TRP A 19 -0.55 125.47 -15.01
N MET A 20 0.52 125.96 -14.38
CA MET A 20 1.19 125.24 -13.29
C MET A 20 0.26 125.01 -12.10
N GLN A 21 -0.54 126.01 -11.71
CA GLN A 21 -1.55 125.87 -10.65
C GLN A 21 -2.58 124.78 -10.99
N ALA A 22 -3.14 124.79 -12.21
CA ALA A 22 -4.09 123.79 -12.66
C ALA A 22 -3.49 122.37 -12.67
N ILE A 23 -2.23 122.23 -13.08
CA ILE A 23 -1.51 120.95 -13.03
C ILE A 23 -1.28 120.51 -11.57
N GLN A 24 -0.82 121.39 -10.69
CA GLN A 24 -0.63 121.06 -9.28
C GLN A 24 -1.93 120.67 -8.58
N GLU A 25 -3.06 121.28 -8.91
CA GLU A 25 -4.38 120.89 -8.40
C GLU A 25 -4.81 119.50 -8.88
N ARG A 26 -4.63 119.23 -10.18
CA ARG A 26 -4.91 117.90 -10.75
C ARG A 26 -4.00 116.83 -10.15
N LEU A 27 -2.72 117.14 -9.92
CA LEU A 27 -1.79 116.24 -9.23
C LEU A 27 -2.25 115.98 -7.80
N LYS A 28 -2.59 117.01 -7.01
CA LYS A 28 -3.11 116.86 -5.64
C LYS A 28 -4.34 115.95 -5.56
N ALA A 29 -5.24 116.03 -6.53
CA ALA A 29 -6.41 115.16 -6.59
C ALA A 29 -6.07 113.69 -6.90
N ASN A 30 -5.00 113.43 -7.66
CA ASN A 30 -4.58 112.09 -8.06
C ASN A 30 -3.50 111.47 -7.17
N ASP A 31 -2.81 112.27 -6.36
CA ASP A 31 -1.65 111.88 -5.55
C ASP A 31 -2.01 111.06 -4.31
N ASN A 32 -2.66 109.93 -4.54
CA ASN A 32 -3.15 109.00 -3.54
C ASN A 32 -3.03 107.57 -4.09
N THR A 33 -2.56 106.64 -3.27
CA THR A 33 -2.42 105.22 -3.63
C THR A 33 -3.52 104.34 -3.02
N GLN A 34 -4.39 104.90 -2.20
CA GLN A 34 -5.45 104.17 -1.50
C GLN A 34 -6.66 103.86 -2.41
N GLY A 35 -7.33 102.75 -2.14
CA GLY A 35 -8.51 102.28 -2.85
C GLY A 35 -8.22 101.12 -3.81
N PRO A 36 -9.25 100.71 -4.57
CA PRO A 36 -9.15 99.54 -5.44
C PRO A 36 -8.21 99.76 -6.62
N ARG A 37 -7.71 98.64 -7.16
CA ARG A 37 -6.76 98.64 -8.27
C ARG A 37 -7.25 99.41 -9.49
N ASP A 38 -8.53 99.30 -9.84
CA ASP A 38 -9.11 100.02 -10.99
C ASP A 38 -9.06 101.54 -10.79
N ALA A 39 -9.26 102.02 -9.56
CA ALA A 39 -9.14 103.43 -9.21
C ALA A 39 -7.67 103.89 -9.24
N LEU A 40 -6.73 103.03 -8.82
CA LEU A 40 -5.30 103.29 -8.96
C LEU A 40 -4.87 103.38 -10.42
N GLU A 41 -5.35 102.48 -11.28
CA GLU A 41 -5.10 102.50 -12.72
C GLU A 41 -5.69 103.75 -13.40
N ALA A 42 -6.89 104.17 -13.00
CA ALA A 42 -7.49 105.41 -13.50
C ALA A 42 -6.64 106.65 -13.14
N ARG A 43 -6.14 106.72 -11.90
CA ARG A 43 -5.22 107.78 -11.47
C ARG A 43 -3.89 107.73 -12.22
N LEU A 44 -3.34 106.54 -12.46
CA LEU A 44 -2.12 106.36 -13.27
C LEU A 44 -2.31 106.92 -14.69
N ARG A 45 -3.43 106.61 -15.33
CA ARG A 45 -3.76 107.16 -16.66
C ARG A 45 -3.91 108.67 -16.63
N GLU A 46 -4.41 109.24 -15.54
CA GLU A 46 -4.55 110.70 -15.42
C GLU A 46 -3.20 111.39 -15.17
N THR A 47 -2.33 110.83 -14.33
CA THR A 47 -0.96 111.36 -14.13
C THR A 47 -0.10 111.19 -15.37
N GLU A 48 -0.30 110.12 -16.16
CA GLU A 48 0.33 109.96 -17.47
C GLU A 48 -0.07 111.07 -18.45
N LYS A 49 -1.35 111.45 -18.51
CA LYS A 49 -1.78 112.62 -19.32
C LYS A 49 -1.16 113.92 -18.82
N ILE A 50 -1.05 114.10 -17.51
CA ILE A 50 -0.40 115.27 -16.91
C ILE A 50 1.08 115.31 -17.32
N HIS A 51 1.78 114.18 -17.24
CA HIS A 51 3.17 114.03 -17.66
C HIS A 51 3.35 114.32 -19.16
N GLN A 52 2.46 113.82 -20.02
CA GLN A 52 2.47 114.15 -21.46
C GLN A 52 2.20 115.64 -21.74
N SER A 53 1.42 116.32 -20.90
CA SER A 53 1.17 117.76 -21.03
C SER A 53 2.35 118.64 -20.60
N GLU A 54 3.42 118.07 -20.03
CA GLU A 54 4.61 118.83 -19.60
C GLU A 54 5.18 119.69 -20.73
N HIS A 55 5.17 119.20 -21.98
CA HIS A 55 5.61 119.98 -23.15
C HIS A 55 4.80 121.28 -23.33
N GLU A 56 3.49 121.25 -23.04
CA GLU A 56 2.64 122.44 -23.07
C GLU A 56 3.08 123.47 -22.02
N GLY A 57 3.53 123.00 -20.86
CA GLY A 57 4.12 123.83 -19.82
C GLY A 57 5.47 124.41 -20.23
N TRP A 58 6.34 123.60 -20.86
CA TRP A 58 7.61 124.06 -21.42
C TRP A 58 7.43 125.17 -22.46
N VAL A 59 6.47 125.04 -23.37
CA VAL A 59 6.18 126.07 -24.37
C VAL A 59 5.72 127.37 -23.71
N LYS A 60 4.90 127.31 -22.65
CA LYS A 60 4.51 128.52 -21.90
C LYS A 60 5.70 129.15 -21.18
N MET A 61 6.58 128.35 -20.58
CA MET A 61 7.82 128.84 -19.97
C MET A 61 8.71 129.54 -21.00
N ASP A 62 8.87 128.96 -22.19
CA ASP A 62 9.65 129.55 -23.28
C ASP A 62 9.06 130.87 -23.77
N LEU A 63 7.74 130.95 -23.92
CA LEU A 63 7.04 132.19 -24.29
C LEU A 63 7.28 133.31 -23.27
N VAL A 64 7.26 133.00 -21.97
CA VAL A 64 7.58 133.97 -20.91
C VAL A 64 9.04 134.42 -20.99
N MET A 65 9.97 133.50 -21.28
CA MET A 65 11.39 133.82 -21.44
C MET A 65 11.61 134.79 -22.61
N VAL A 66 11.00 134.53 -23.77
CA VAL A 66 11.05 135.41 -24.95
C VAL A 66 10.41 136.77 -24.66
N ALA A 67 9.24 136.80 -24.01
CA ALA A 67 8.58 138.06 -23.65
C ALA A 67 9.42 138.90 -22.65
N ALA A 68 10.14 138.24 -21.75
CA ALA A 68 10.99 138.90 -20.77
C ALA A 68 12.28 139.50 -21.38
N GLU A 69 12.82 138.95 -22.47
CA GLU A 69 14.04 139.47 -23.11
C GLU A 69 13.92 140.95 -23.50
N ASN A 70 12.75 141.37 -23.99
CA ASN A 70 12.47 142.77 -24.35
C ASN A 70 12.53 143.69 -23.12
N LEU A 71 12.00 143.24 -21.98
CA LEU A 71 12.01 144.01 -20.72
C LEU A 71 13.39 144.06 -20.07
N LEU A 72 14.18 142.99 -20.21
CA LEU A 72 15.55 142.93 -19.70
C LEU A 72 16.53 143.82 -20.49
N GLN A 73 16.19 144.21 -21.72
CA GLN A 73 16.94 145.17 -22.54
C GLN A 73 16.58 146.64 -22.27
N SER A 74 15.61 146.90 -21.38
CA SER A 74 15.22 148.27 -21.02
C SER A 74 16.30 149.00 -20.21
N GLY A 75 16.39 150.32 -20.34
CA GLY A 75 17.32 151.16 -19.57
C GLY A 75 16.93 151.37 -18.09
N ASP A 76 15.82 150.77 -17.64
CA ASP A 76 15.28 150.90 -16.29
C ASP A 76 15.73 149.73 -15.40
N GLU A 77 16.53 150.05 -14.37
CA GLU A 77 17.08 149.07 -13.45
C GLU A 77 16.03 148.44 -12.52
N GLU A 78 14.99 149.19 -12.14
CA GLU A 78 13.93 148.69 -11.27
C GLU A 78 13.05 147.67 -12.01
N MET A 79 12.66 147.97 -13.24
CA MET A 79 11.89 147.08 -14.12
C MET A 79 12.66 145.78 -14.44
N ARG A 80 13.96 145.89 -14.72
CA ARG A 80 14.84 144.74 -14.98
C ARG A 80 14.98 143.84 -13.74
N ASN A 81 15.19 144.41 -12.56
CA ASN A 81 15.25 143.66 -11.30
C ASN A 81 13.91 143.00 -10.94
N HIS A 82 12.80 143.68 -11.19
CA HIS A 82 11.46 143.14 -11.02
C HIS A 82 11.22 141.92 -11.94
N THR A 83 11.54 142.07 -13.23
CA THR A 83 11.43 141.00 -14.24
C THR A 83 12.30 139.79 -13.89
N HIS A 84 13.54 140.01 -13.45
CA HIS A 84 14.41 138.92 -12.97
C HIS A 84 13.86 138.18 -11.75
N THR A 85 13.26 138.91 -10.80
CA THR A 85 12.64 138.30 -9.62
C THR A 85 11.47 137.40 -10.03
N LYS A 86 10.60 137.89 -10.93
CA LYS A 86 9.47 137.11 -11.46
C LYS A 86 9.88 135.89 -12.25
N LEU A 87 10.90 136.00 -13.11
CA LEU A 87 11.47 134.85 -13.81
C LEU A 87 12.07 133.82 -12.85
N LYS A 88 12.72 134.26 -11.78
CA LYS A 88 13.30 133.37 -10.76
C LYS A 88 12.20 132.62 -9.99
N GLU A 89 11.17 133.33 -9.54
CA GLU A 89 9.99 132.73 -8.89
C GLU A 89 9.30 131.70 -9.81
N LEU A 90 9.10 132.06 -11.08
CA LEU A 90 8.48 131.18 -12.07
C LEU A 90 9.30 129.92 -12.33
N LYS A 91 10.63 130.05 -12.51
CA LYS A 91 11.53 128.91 -12.70
C LYS A 91 11.52 127.97 -11.51
N SER A 92 11.53 128.51 -10.29
CA SER A 92 11.41 127.69 -9.07
C SER A 92 10.10 126.93 -9.01
N LEU A 93 8.98 127.57 -9.37
CA LEU A 93 7.67 126.93 -9.39
C LEU A 93 7.57 125.87 -10.49
N TRP A 94 8.21 126.12 -11.64
CA TRP A 94 8.32 125.15 -12.72
C TRP A 94 9.08 123.89 -12.26
N GLU A 95 10.27 124.07 -11.66
CA GLU A 95 11.05 122.95 -11.12
C GLU A 95 10.27 122.15 -10.07
N GLU A 96 9.56 122.84 -9.17
CA GLU A 96 8.67 122.20 -8.19
C GLU A 96 7.55 121.41 -8.87
N THR A 97 6.90 122.01 -9.88
CA THR A 97 5.79 121.39 -10.61
C THR A 97 6.26 120.18 -11.40
N SER A 98 7.34 120.29 -12.19
CA SER A 98 7.94 119.17 -12.92
C SER A 98 8.36 118.04 -11.98
N THR A 99 8.99 118.38 -10.86
CA THR A 99 9.37 117.39 -9.83
C THR A 99 8.14 116.72 -9.23
N TYR A 100 7.06 117.46 -8.99
CA TYR A 100 5.80 116.90 -8.49
C TYR A 100 5.12 115.99 -9.51
N ILE A 101 5.10 116.35 -10.80
CA ILE A 101 4.59 115.50 -11.89
C ILE A 101 5.31 114.15 -11.85
N ILE A 102 6.64 114.16 -11.87
CA ILE A 102 7.46 112.94 -11.89
C ILE A 102 7.21 112.10 -10.63
N HIS A 103 7.28 112.69 -9.43
CA HIS A 103 7.11 111.94 -8.19
C HIS A 103 5.71 111.35 -8.02
N CYS A 104 4.66 112.10 -8.35
CA CYS A 104 3.28 111.63 -8.27
C CYS A 104 3.05 110.47 -9.25
N HIS A 105 3.46 110.64 -10.51
CA HIS A 105 3.34 109.60 -11.53
C HIS A 105 4.10 108.33 -11.13
N SER A 106 5.41 108.44 -10.84
CA SER A 106 6.24 107.27 -10.50
C SER A 106 5.76 106.55 -9.23
N ARG A 107 5.23 107.27 -8.23
CA ARG A 107 4.69 106.64 -7.02
C ARG A 107 3.47 105.79 -7.31
N ILE A 108 2.52 106.31 -8.09
CA ILE A 108 1.30 105.59 -8.47
C ILE A 108 1.64 104.41 -9.39
N GLU A 109 2.51 104.63 -10.37
CA GLU A 109 3.00 103.60 -11.30
C GLU A 109 3.67 102.45 -10.55
N TRP A 110 4.54 102.77 -9.59
CA TRP A 110 5.25 101.79 -8.79
C TRP A 110 4.29 100.88 -8.01
N VAL A 111 3.29 101.46 -7.32
CA VAL A 111 2.30 100.66 -6.57
C VAL A 111 1.47 99.80 -7.53
N TRP A 112 1.04 100.36 -8.67
CA TRP A 112 0.24 99.63 -9.65
C TRP A 112 1.02 98.46 -10.28
N LEU A 113 2.30 98.66 -10.60
CA LEU A 113 3.16 97.63 -11.15
C LEU A 113 3.41 96.51 -10.12
N HIS A 114 3.75 96.86 -8.88
CA HIS A 114 3.96 95.89 -7.81
C HIS A 114 2.69 95.07 -7.53
N TRP A 115 1.52 95.73 -7.51
CA TRP A 115 0.25 95.01 -7.36
C TRP A 115 -0.01 94.08 -8.56
N SER A 116 0.34 94.50 -9.77
CA SER A 116 0.18 93.67 -10.98
C SER A 116 1.11 92.45 -10.99
N GLU A 117 2.32 92.56 -10.45
CA GLU A 117 3.25 91.44 -10.27
C GLU A 117 2.77 90.46 -9.20
N TYR A 118 2.31 90.99 -8.06
CA TYR A 118 1.68 90.20 -7.00
C TYR A 118 0.50 89.38 -7.53
N LEU A 119 -0.42 90.01 -8.28
CA LEU A 119 -1.60 89.32 -8.82
C LEU A 119 -1.21 88.16 -9.73
N LYS A 120 -0.20 88.32 -10.59
CA LYS A 120 0.29 87.22 -11.43
C LYS A 120 0.80 86.06 -10.58
N ALA A 121 1.60 86.33 -9.56
CA ALA A 121 2.12 85.30 -8.67
C ALA A 121 1.01 84.64 -7.82
N TYR A 122 0.02 85.40 -7.39
CA TYR A 122 -1.16 84.91 -6.67
C TYR A 122 -2.01 83.99 -7.55
N GLU A 123 -2.36 84.41 -8.77
CA GLU A 123 -3.17 83.62 -9.71
C GLU A 123 -2.47 82.29 -10.09
N GLU A 124 -1.15 82.31 -10.28
CA GLU A 124 -0.36 81.10 -10.53
C GLU A 124 -0.41 80.14 -9.32
N PHE A 125 -0.31 80.67 -8.11
CA PHE A 125 -0.38 79.88 -6.87
C PHE A 125 -1.79 79.34 -6.60
N GLU A 126 -2.83 80.14 -6.81
CA GLU A 126 -4.24 79.74 -6.68
C GLU A 126 -4.58 78.63 -7.69
N LEU A 127 -4.10 78.75 -8.92
CA LEU A 127 -4.28 77.72 -9.94
C LEU A 127 -3.57 76.42 -9.56
N TRP A 128 -2.37 76.51 -8.97
CA TRP A 128 -1.67 75.34 -8.43
C TRP A 128 -2.45 74.69 -7.28
N LEU A 129 -2.92 75.47 -6.31
CA LEU A 129 -3.75 75.00 -5.21
C LEU A 129 -5.00 74.27 -5.71
N THR A 130 -5.74 74.90 -6.62
CA THR A 130 -6.99 74.34 -7.18
C THR A 130 -6.74 73.02 -7.90
N ARG A 131 -5.67 72.94 -8.71
CA ARG A 131 -5.29 71.71 -9.40
C ARG A 131 -4.98 70.59 -8.41
N LEU A 132 -4.23 70.88 -7.36
CA LEU A 132 -3.86 69.88 -6.37
C LEU A 132 -5.07 69.46 -5.53
N GLN A 133 -5.95 70.40 -5.18
CA GLN A 133 -7.22 70.11 -4.53
C GLN A 133 -8.07 69.14 -5.36
N CYS A 134 -8.25 69.37 -6.66
CA CYS A 134 -8.96 68.42 -7.54
C CYS A 134 -8.33 67.01 -7.56
N VAL A 135 -7.00 66.92 -7.50
CA VAL A 135 -6.30 65.62 -7.43
C VAL A 135 -6.57 64.93 -6.08
N LEU A 136 -6.58 65.68 -4.99
CA LEU A 136 -6.81 65.16 -3.64
C LEU A 136 -8.29 64.79 -3.40
N ASP A 137 -9.23 65.51 -4.02
CA ASP A 137 -10.68 65.21 -3.97
C ASP A 137 -11.00 63.87 -4.66
N THR A 138 -10.16 63.47 -5.62
CA THR A 138 -10.25 62.14 -6.21
C THR A 138 -9.75 61.12 -5.19
N GLY A 139 -10.61 60.20 -4.77
CA GLY A 139 -10.25 59.15 -3.80
C GLY A 139 -9.02 58.32 -4.20
N VAL A 140 -8.44 57.61 -3.23
CA VAL A 140 -7.31 56.71 -3.48
C VAL A 140 -7.75 55.56 -4.39
N GLU A 141 -7.07 55.40 -5.53
CA GLU A 141 -7.28 54.27 -6.42
C GLU A 141 -6.63 53.01 -5.84
N LEU A 142 -7.43 52.00 -5.51
CA LEU A 142 -6.95 50.73 -4.98
C LEU A 142 -6.14 49.97 -6.04
N GLN A 143 -4.97 49.46 -5.65
CA GLN A 143 -4.06 48.76 -6.56
C GLN A 143 -4.13 47.23 -6.39
N LEU A 144 -3.59 46.52 -7.38
CA LEU A 144 -3.57 45.05 -7.45
C LEU A 144 -2.68 44.41 -6.38
N GLY A 145 -1.44 44.90 -6.21
CA GLY A 145 -0.44 44.25 -5.36
C GLY A 145 0.44 45.24 -4.60
N VAL A 146 1.30 44.70 -3.74
CA VAL A 146 2.20 45.49 -2.88
C VAL A 146 3.14 46.41 -3.67
N LYS A 147 3.59 46.00 -4.85
CA LYS A 147 4.55 46.78 -5.65
C LYS A 147 3.93 48.09 -6.13
N GLU A 148 2.71 47.99 -6.66
CA GLU A 148 1.94 49.13 -7.15
C GLU A 148 1.52 50.05 -5.97
N LYS A 149 1.16 49.47 -4.82
CA LYS A 149 0.87 50.23 -3.59
C LYS A 149 2.07 51.01 -3.08
N LEU A 150 3.26 50.40 -3.04
CA LEU A 150 4.50 51.09 -2.66
C LEU A 150 4.86 52.21 -3.65
N TRP A 151 4.67 51.97 -4.94
CA TRP A 151 4.86 53.01 -5.95
C TRP A 151 3.93 54.20 -5.75
N GLN A 152 2.66 53.98 -5.38
CA GLN A 152 1.74 55.06 -5.03
C GLN A 152 2.21 55.84 -3.78
N VAL A 153 2.76 55.16 -2.77
CA VAL A 153 3.37 55.82 -1.61
C VAL A 153 4.50 56.74 -2.05
N ASP A 154 5.41 56.27 -2.90
CA ASP A 154 6.53 57.07 -3.38
C ASP A 154 6.06 58.27 -4.20
N GLN A 155 5.06 58.09 -5.07
CA GLN A 155 4.46 59.18 -5.83
C GLN A 155 3.84 60.24 -4.90
N GLN A 156 3.10 59.81 -3.88
CA GLN A 156 2.48 60.72 -2.93
C GLN A 156 3.52 61.43 -2.05
N ARG A 157 4.64 60.78 -1.70
CA ARG A 157 5.76 61.41 -0.98
C ARG A 157 6.34 62.59 -1.76
N VAL A 158 6.51 62.42 -3.08
CA VAL A 158 6.96 63.51 -3.96
C VAL A 158 5.94 64.66 -3.94
N ALA A 159 4.65 64.36 -4.08
CA ALA A 159 3.60 65.39 -4.03
C ALA A 159 3.58 66.15 -2.70
N VAL A 160 3.71 65.46 -1.56
CA VAL A 160 3.80 66.11 -0.24
C VAL A 160 5.05 66.99 -0.15
N SER A 161 6.19 66.53 -0.65
CA SER A 161 7.41 67.34 -0.72
C SER A 161 7.23 68.59 -1.58
N ASP A 162 6.56 68.46 -2.72
CA ASP A 162 6.26 69.59 -3.61
C ASP A 162 5.35 70.61 -2.91
N VAL A 163 4.35 70.16 -2.15
CA VAL A 163 3.48 71.03 -1.34
C VAL A 163 4.30 71.80 -0.31
N HIS A 164 5.14 71.12 0.46
CA HIS A 164 6.01 71.76 1.43
C HIS A 164 6.95 72.79 0.77
N GLY A 165 7.44 72.49 -0.43
CA GLY A 165 8.28 73.41 -1.21
C GLY A 165 7.57 74.71 -1.58
N GLN A 166 6.24 74.73 -1.68
CA GLN A 166 5.46 75.94 -1.97
C GLN A 166 5.23 76.87 -0.77
N ALA A 167 5.57 76.43 0.46
CA ALA A 167 5.43 77.25 1.66
C ALA A 167 6.17 78.60 1.54
N VAL A 168 7.37 78.59 0.94
CA VAL A 168 8.19 79.80 0.76
C VAL A 168 7.51 80.81 -0.18
N LEU A 169 6.84 80.32 -1.24
CA LEU A 169 6.09 81.18 -2.14
C LEU A 169 4.87 81.77 -1.43
N LEU A 170 4.16 80.98 -0.63
CA LEU A 170 3.04 81.46 0.18
C LEU A 170 3.49 82.57 1.15
N GLU A 171 4.58 82.36 1.90
CA GLU A 171 5.12 83.36 2.82
C GLU A 171 5.42 84.69 2.11
N ARG A 172 6.10 84.61 0.95
CA ARG A 172 6.37 85.80 0.13
C ARG A 172 5.09 86.50 -0.33
N LEU A 173 4.09 85.75 -0.78
CA LEU A 173 2.79 86.31 -1.20
C LEU A 173 2.07 86.99 -0.03
N LEU A 174 2.15 86.44 1.18
CA LEU A 174 1.53 87.04 2.37
C LEU A 174 2.25 88.35 2.76
N ASP A 175 3.57 88.37 2.72
CA ASP A 175 4.37 89.59 2.99
C ASP A 175 4.09 90.69 1.96
N GLU A 176 4.04 90.33 0.67
CA GLU A 176 3.70 91.24 -0.42
C GLU A 176 2.27 91.77 -0.29
N ALA A 177 1.30 90.91 0.04
CA ALA A 177 -0.09 91.31 0.29
C ALA A 177 -0.20 92.29 1.46
N ALA A 178 0.51 92.05 2.56
CA ALA A 178 0.54 92.95 3.70
C ALA A 178 1.18 94.30 3.36
N ALA A 179 2.29 94.29 2.59
CA ALA A 179 2.94 95.51 2.13
C ALA A 179 2.07 96.31 1.13
N LEU A 180 1.29 95.63 0.29
CA LEU A 180 0.30 96.25 -0.60
C LEU A 180 -0.87 96.83 0.19
N HIS A 181 -1.48 96.06 1.10
CA HIS A 181 -2.59 96.52 1.94
C HIS A 181 -2.22 97.76 2.76
N ASN A 182 -1.01 97.81 3.33
CA ASN A 182 -0.55 99.00 4.04
C ASN A 182 -0.54 100.27 3.18
N ARG A 183 -0.31 100.14 1.85
CA ARG A 183 -0.27 101.26 0.90
C ARG A 183 -1.61 101.57 0.23
N THR A 184 -2.43 100.55 0.01
CA THR A 184 -3.67 100.65 -0.79
C THR A 184 -4.94 100.62 0.07
N GLN A 185 -4.89 100.04 1.27
CA GLN A 185 -6.05 99.81 2.14
C GLN A 185 -7.17 99.02 1.46
N ASP A 186 -6.84 98.24 0.43
CA ASP A 186 -7.83 97.49 -0.33
C ASP A 186 -8.21 96.17 0.38
N PRO A 187 -9.51 95.81 0.43
CA PRO A 187 -9.97 94.56 1.04
C PRO A 187 -9.47 93.29 0.35
N SER A 188 -9.14 93.32 -0.95
CA SER A 188 -8.75 92.11 -1.70
C SER A 188 -7.41 91.53 -1.25
N VAL A 189 -6.59 92.32 -0.54
CA VAL A 189 -5.27 91.95 -0.02
C VAL A 189 -5.18 92.12 1.50
N ASP A 190 -6.33 92.32 2.16
CA ASP A 190 -6.39 92.56 3.60
C ASP A 190 -6.03 91.32 4.44
N SER A 191 -6.04 91.47 5.76
CA SER A 191 -5.72 90.38 6.68
C SER A 191 -6.67 89.18 6.55
N GLN A 192 -7.92 89.40 6.12
CA GLN A 192 -8.89 88.32 5.94
C GLN A 192 -8.58 87.52 4.67
N ALA A 193 -8.30 88.18 3.55
CA ALA A 193 -7.88 87.54 2.31
C ALA A 193 -6.59 86.72 2.49
N GLN A 194 -5.61 87.28 3.21
CA GLN A 194 -4.36 86.59 3.58
C GLN A 194 -4.62 85.32 4.40
N LYS A 195 -5.48 85.40 5.42
CA LYS A 195 -5.86 84.23 6.23
C LYS A 195 -6.55 83.18 5.38
N SER A 196 -7.50 83.54 4.52
CA SER A 196 -8.18 82.58 3.66
C SER A 196 -7.22 81.84 2.72
N LEU A 197 -6.22 82.53 2.14
CA LEU A 197 -5.18 81.88 1.34
C LEU A 197 -4.34 80.89 2.17
N GLN A 198 -3.94 81.31 3.37
CA GLN A 198 -3.17 80.47 4.29
C GLN A 198 -3.96 79.23 4.73
N GLU A 199 -5.26 79.36 4.97
CA GLU A 199 -6.16 78.26 5.32
C GLU A 199 -6.34 77.28 4.17
N ALA A 200 -6.53 77.78 2.94
CA ALA A 200 -6.65 76.94 1.73
C ALA A 200 -5.38 76.11 1.49
N TYR A 201 -4.20 76.72 1.64
CA TYR A 201 -2.93 75.99 1.56
C TYR A 201 -2.79 74.94 2.67
N ARG A 202 -3.10 75.31 3.92
CA ARG A 202 -3.02 74.40 5.07
C ARG A 202 -3.90 73.17 4.86
N ASP A 203 -5.12 73.38 4.42
CA ASP A 203 -6.09 72.32 4.11
C ASP A 203 -5.58 71.36 3.01
N VAL A 204 -5.00 71.89 1.92
CA VAL A 204 -4.37 71.05 0.87
C VAL A 204 -3.17 70.26 1.41
N ARG A 205 -2.31 70.89 2.22
CA ARG A 205 -1.17 70.22 2.86
C ARG A 205 -1.61 69.09 3.76
N ASP A 206 -2.53 69.37 4.68
CA ASP A 206 -3.00 68.39 5.67
C ASP A 206 -3.64 67.19 4.95
N ARG A 207 -4.49 67.42 3.94
CA ARG A 207 -5.05 66.33 3.11
C ARG A 207 -3.98 65.52 2.36
N ALA A 208 -2.95 66.18 1.83
CA ALA A 208 -1.88 65.48 1.11
C ALA A 208 -1.07 64.56 2.04
N GLU A 209 -0.82 65.00 3.28
CA GLU A 209 -0.17 64.23 4.33
C GLU A 209 -1.06 63.08 4.84
N GLU A 210 -2.35 63.33 5.07
CA GLU A 210 -3.32 62.29 5.46
C GLU A 210 -3.41 61.19 4.40
N ARG A 211 -3.46 61.56 3.11
CA ARG A 211 -3.43 60.59 2.00
C ARG A 211 -2.15 59.78 1.98
N LEU A 212 -1.00 60.39 2.28
CA LEU A 212 0.28 59.69 2.40
C LEU A 212 0.25 58.65 3.53
N LEU A 213 -0.23 59.05 4.72
CA LEU A 213 -0.36 58.15 5.87
C LEU A 213 -1.28 56.96 5.57
N LEU A 214 -2.41 57.22 4.88
CA LEU A 214 -3.33 56.17 4.45
C LEU A 214 -2.67 55.18 3.48
N LEU A 215 -1.99 55.70 2.44
CA LEU A 215 -1.30 54.85 1.46
C LEU A 215 -0.18 54.02 2.11
N GLN A 216 0.59 54.61 3.03
CA GLN A 216 1.63 53.91 3.79
C GLN A 216 1.03 52.75 4.58
N LYS A 217 -0.04 53.00 5.34
CA LYS A 217 -0.75 51.96 6.10
C LYS A 217 -1.22 50.82 5.19
N ILE A 218 -1.85 51.14 4.06
CA ILE A 218 -2.35 50.13 3.10
C ILE A 218 -1.19 49.29 2.52
N ALA A 219 -0.04 49.92 2.23
CA ALA A 219 1.14 49.22 1.71
C ALA A 219 1.81 48.35 2.78
N GLU A 220 1.94 48.84 4.02
CA GLU A 220 2.53 48.14 5.16
C GLU A 220 1.71 46.91 5.58
N GLU A 221 0.38 47.02 5.59
CA GLU A 221 -0.52 45.88 5.85
C GLU A 221 -0.31 44.78 4.81
N HIS A 222 -0.27 45.14 3.52
CA HIS A 222 -0.03 44.18 2.43
C HIS A 222 1.40 43.59 2.49
N GLN A 223 2.42 44.39 2.80
CA GLN A 223 3.79 43.91 2.93
C GLN A 223 3.94 42.93 4.11
N THR A 224 3.27 43.22 5.22
CA THR A 224 3.22 42.34 6.40
C THR A 224 2.57 41.01 6.07
N TYR A 225 1.40 41.05 5.41
CA TYR A 225 0.72 39.86 4.88
C TYR A 225 1.65 39.04 3.98
N GLN A 226 2.26 39.67 2.96
CA GLN A 226 3.14 38.97 2.03
C GLN A 226 4.36 38.34 2.72
N GLY A 227 4.95 39.03 3.71
CA GLY A 227 6.04 38.48 4.51
C GLY A 227 5.62 37.26 5.33
N CYS A 228 4.41 37.27 5.89
CA CYS A 228 3.85 36.12 6.62
C CYS A 228 3.55 34.94 5.69
N VAL A 229 2.98 35.19 4.51
CA VAL A 229 2.74 34.17 3.48
C VAL A 229 4.05 33.47 3.10
N GLN A 230 5.09 34.22 2.74
CA GLN A 230 6.37 33.65 2.32
C GLN A 230 7.03 32.80 3.42
N ARG A 231 6.96 33.27 4.68
CA ARG A 231 7.45 32.53 5.84
C ARG A 231 6.67 31.23 6.04
N PHE A 232 5.34 31.27 5.95
CA PHE A 232 4.49 30.09 6.13
C PHE A 232 4.63 29.08 4.98
N GLN A 233 4.73 29.54 3.72
CA GLN A 233 5.03 28.67 2.58
C GLN A 233 6.37 27.94 2.76
N SER A 234 7.41 28.66 3.17
CA SER A 234 8.73 28.07 3.44
C SER A 234 8.66 27.05 4.58
N TRP A 235 7.89 27.35 5.63
CA TRP A 235 7.65 26.44 6.74
C TRP A 235 6.89 25.18 6.30
N LEU A 236 5.83 25.31 5.50
CA LEU A 236 5.06 24.18 4.95
C LEU A 236 5.97 23.25 4.13
N LEU A 237 6.80 23.81 3.26
CA LEU A 237 7.76 23.04 2.47
C LEU A 237 8.78 22.31 3.36
N SER A 238 9.31 22.99 4.38
CA SER A 238 10.24 22.41 5.35
C SER A 238 9.61 21.23 6.10
N LYS A 239 8.39 21.39 6.62
CA LYS A 239 7.67 20.35 7.38
C LYS A 239 7.21 19.18 6.51
N THR A 240 6.81 19.45 5.27
CA THR A 240 6.49 18.39 4.30
C THR A 240 7.73 17.56 3.97
N LYS A 241 8.89 18.21 3.83
CA LYS A 241 10.17 17.51 3.67
C LYS A 241 10.54 16.71 4.92
N GLU A 242 10.38 17.28 6.11
CA GLU A 242 10.63 16.58 7.38
C GLU A 242 9.79 15.30 7.49
N LEU A 243 8.51 15.35 7.12
CA LEU A 243 7.65 14.16 7.03
C LEU A 243 8.21 13.11 6.06
N THR A 244 8.61 13.54 4.86
CA THR A 244 9.15 12.63 3.83
C THR A 244 10.43 11.95 4.33
N ASP A 245 11.37 12.75 4.86
CA ASP A 245 12.65 12.27 5.40
C ASP A 245 12.44 11.31 6.60
N LEU A 246 11.42 11.55 7.44
CA LEU A 246 11.06 10.65 8.55
C LEU A 246 10.54 9.29 8.06
N MET A 247 9.78 9.28 6.97
CA MET A 247 9.27 8.03 6.39
C MET A 247 10.39 7.20 5.75
N ASP A 248 11.35 7.87 5.08
CA ASP A 248 12.47 7.24 4.39
C ASP A 248 13.58 6.70 5.31
N ARG A 249 13.66 7.18 6.56
CA ARG A 249 14.67 6.73 7.54
C ARG A 249 14.55 5.25 7.90
N GLU A 250 15.68 4.56 8.09
CA GLU A 250 15.71 3.21 8.68
C GLU A 250 15.67 3.28 10.21
N ASN A 251 14.46 3.46 10.75
CA ASN A 251 14.18 3.41 12.20
C ASN A 251 13.07 2.39 12.48
N THR A 252 12.92 1.99 13.75
CA THR A 252 11.79 1.16 14.17
C THR A 252 10.46 1.89 13.95
N ALA A 253 9.39 1.15 13.65
CA ALA A 253 8.06 1.73 13.44
C ALA A 253 7.56 2.52 14.66
N GLU A 254 7.92 2.08 15.88
CA GLU A 254 7.60 2.77 17.14
C GLU A 254 8.32 4.11 17.28
N ASP A 255 9.61 4.18 16.95
CA ASP A 255 10.37 5.42 17.00
C ASP A 255 9.87 6.41 15.93
N LYS A 256 9.53 5.92 14.74
CA LYS A 256 8.88 6.73 13.69
C LYS A 256 7.53 7.28 14.15
N LEU A 257 6.71 6.49 14.83
CA LEU A 257 5.43 6.95 15.38
C LEU A 257 5.60 8.06 16.42
N LYS A 258 6.54 7.90 17.35
CA LYS A 258 6.85 8.95 18.34
C LYS A 258 7.32 10.24 17.67
N ALA A 259 8.19 10.13 16.67
CA ALA A 259 8.67 11.28 15.91
C ALA A 259 7.56 11.96 15.10
N LEU A 260 6.69 11.17 14.44
CA LEU A 260 5.52 11.69 13.72
C LEU A 260 4.54 12.40 14.66
N GLN A 261 4.34 11.89 15.87
CA GLN A 261 3.47 12.54 16.85
C GLN A 261 4.04 13.89 17.28
N ALA A 262 5.34 13.98 17.56
CA ALA A 262 6.00 15.26 17.85
C ALA A 262 5.93 16.24 16.67
N LEU A 263 6.06 15.74 15.43
CA LEU A 263 5.91 16.54 14.22
C LEU A 263 4.46 17.03 14.06
N ASP A 264 3.47 16.17 14.30
CA ASP A 264 2.05 16.51 14.23
C ASP A 264 1.66 17.56 15.26
N ASP A 265 2.13 17.43 16.50
CA ASP A 265 1.93 18.42 17.56
C ASP A 265 2.52 19.79 17.16
N SER A 266 3.72 19.79 16.55
CA SER A 266 4.35 20.99 16.02
C SER A 266 3.55 21.62 14.87
N VAL A 267 2.98 20.82 13.97
CA VAL A 267 2.18 21.30 12.83
C VAL A 267 0.81 21.80 13.28
N ALA A 268 0.20 21.15 14.29
CA ALA A 268 -1.06 21.57 14.89
C ALA A 268 -0.95 22.93 15.58
N GLY A 269 0.17 23.21 16.26
CA GLY A 269 0.41 24.49 16.93
C GLY A 269 0.40 25.70 15.98
N GLU A 270 0.77 25.51 14.71
CA GLU A 270 0.88 26.57 13.70
C GLU A 270 -0.47 26.94 13.03
N GLU A 271 -1.57 26.30 13.42
CA GLU A 271 -2.92 26.71 13.00
C GLU A 271 -3.22 28.17 13.39
N LYS A 272 -2.71 28.63 14.53
CA LYS A 272 -2.87 30.02 14.98
C LYS A 272 -2.18 31.01 14.04
N THR A 273 -1.02 30.62 13.51
CA THR A 273 -0.28 31.41 12.53
C THR A 273 -1.06 31.51 11.22
N LEU A 274 -1.67 30.41 10.77
CA LEU A 274 -2.54 30.38 9.60
C LEU A 274 -3.77 31.29 9.79
N GLN A 275 -4.47 31.20 10.93
CA GLN A 275 -5.61 32.07 11.26
C GLN A 275 -5.22 33.56 11.29
N HIS A 276 -4.01 33.87 11.79
CA HIS A 276 -3.48 35.23 11.75
C HIS A 276 -3.26 35.72 10.31
N ILE A 277 -2.71 34.86 9.43
CA ILE A 277 -2.53 35.17 8.00
C ILE A 277 -3.88 35.41 7.32
N GLU A 278 -4.89 34.59 7.60
CA GLU A 278 -6.26 34.77 7.08
C GLU A 278 -6.88 36.10 7.55
N GLY A 279 -6.64 36.49 8.81
CA GLY A 279 -7.06 37.80 9.32
C GLY A 279 -6.35 38.97 8.62
N LEU A 280 -5.06 38.83 8.32
CA LEU A 280 -4.31 39.82 7.52
C LEU A 280 -4.81 39.86 6.08
N ALA A 281 -5.10 38.70 5.48
CA ALA A 281 -5.66 38.59 4.13
C ALA A 281 -6.98 39.37 4.03
N GLU A 282 -7.87 39.26 5.04
CA GLU A 282 -9.13 40.01 5.08
C GLU A 282 -8.94 41.53 5.22
N ALA A 283 -7.93 41.98 5.96
CA ALA A 283 -7.57 43.39 6.03
C ALA A 283 -7.06 43.91 4.68
N VAL A 284 -6.15 43.17 4.05
CA VAL A 284 -5.57 43.50 2.74
C VAL A 284 -6.64 43.47 1.65
N ARG A 285 -7.57 42.51 1.70
CA ARG A 285 -8.68 42.37 0.74
C ARG A 285 -9.51 43.65 0.64
N ARG A 286 -9.80 44.28 1.78
CA ARG A 286 -10.59 45.52 1.85
C ARG A 286 -9.87 46.75 1.28
N SER A 287 -8.54 46.71 1.19
CA SER A 287 -7.70 47.82 0.71
C SER A 287 -7.00 47.52 -0.63
N THR A 288 -7.49 46.52 -1.37
CA THR A 288 -6.94 46.08 -2.66
C THR A 288 -8.06 46.11 -3.71
N CYS A 289 -7.73 46.32 -4.98
CA CYS A 289 -8.75 46.30 -6.03
C CYS A 289 -9.39 44.90 -6.15
N PRO A 290 -10.59 44.76 -6.73
CA PRO A 290 -11.31 43.48 -6.77
C PRO A 290 -10.51 42.31 -7.33
N ALA A 291 -9.79 42.52 -8.44
CA ALA A 291 -8.94 41.48 -9.03
C ALA A 291 -7.75 41.10 -8.14
N GLY A 292 -7.15 42.04 -7.41
CA GLY A 292 -6.07 41.74 -6.46
C GLY A 292 -6.60 41.11 -5.16
N ALA A 293 -7.82 41.47 -4.75
CA ALA A 293 -8.52 40.87 -3.63
C ALA A 293 -8.80 39.38 -3.86
N GLU A 294 -9.18 38.99 -5.09
CA GLU A 294 -9.31 37.57 -5.48
C GLU A 294 -7.98 36.82 -5.32
N VAL A 295 -6.87 37.39 -5.80
CA VAL A 295 -5.53 36.78 -5.66
C VAL A 295 -5.14 36.59 -4.18
N VAL A 296 -5.44 37.56 -3.32
CA VAL A 296 -5.15 37.46 -1.88
C VAL A 296 -5.99 36.35 -1.22
N VAL A 297 -7.26 36.19 -1.63
CA VAL A 297 -8.12 35.11 -1.13
C VAL A 297 -7.61 33.75 -1.59
N GLU A 298 -7.32 33.60 -2.89
CA GLU A 298 -6.78 32.36 -3.45
C GLU A 298 -5.46 31.97 -2.77
N GLU A 299 -4.55 32.91 -2.56
CA GLU A 299 -3.28 32.65 -1.88
C GLU A 299 -3.47 32.18 -0.43
N ALA A 300 -4.37 32.82 0.34
CA ALA A 300 -4.69 32.40 1.70
C ALA A 300 -5.34 31.00 1.72
N GLU A 301 -6.24 30.71 0.77
CA GLU A 301 -6.86 29.40 0.62
C GLU A 301 -5.82 28.32 0.27
N GLU A 302 -4.86 28.59 -0.60
CA GLU A 302 -3.77 27.67 -0.93
C GLU A 302 -2.90 27.35 0.29
N LEU A 303 -2.63 28.31 1.17
CA LEU A 303 -1.93 28.04 2.44
C LEU A 303 -2.74 27.12 3.35
N ARG A 304 -4.06 27.37 3.46
CA ARG A 304 -4.97 26.54 4.26
C ARG A 304 -5.01 25.11 3.73
N LEU A 305 -5.16 24.95 2.42
CA LEU A 305 -5.14 23.65 1.75
C LEU A 305 -3.77 22.96 1.86
N GLY A 306 -2.67 23.72 1.78
CA GLY A 306 -1.31 23.22 2.01
C GLY A 306 -1.13 22.64 3.41
N TRP A 307 -1.57 23.38 4.43
CA TRP A 307 -1.53 22.92 5.83
C TRP A 307 -2.42 21.69 6.06
N GLN A 308 -3.65 21.69 5.50
CA GLN A 308 -4.56 20.54 5.58
C GLN A 308 -3.98 19.29 4.93
N ARG A 309 -3.34 19.42 3.75
CA ARG A 309 -2.65 18.31 3.08
C ARG A 309 -1.51 17.75 3.92
N LEU A 310 -0.72 18.59 4.56
CA LEU A 310 0.36 18.15 5.46
C LEU A 310 -0.20 17.37 6.67
N ARG A 311 -1.24 17.90 7.32
CA ARG A 311 -1.93 17.25 8.44
C ARG A 311 -2.53 15.89 8.04
N GLN A 312 -3.14 15.83 6.85
CA GLN A 312 -3.66 14.58 6.31
C GLN A 312 -2.54 13.56 6.07
N GLY A 313 -1.44 13.99 5.44
CA GLY A 313 -0.28 13.11 5.21
C GLY A 313 0.34 12.59 6.51
N LEU A 314 0.40 13.40 7.56
CA LEU A 314 0.83 12.97 8.91
C LEU A 314 -0.10 11.90 9.49
N CYS A 315 -1.42 12.10 9.36
CA CYS A 315 -2.42 11.15 9.85
C CYS A 315 -2.30 9.80 9.12
N GLU A 316 -2.26 9.82 7.79
CA GLU A 316 -2.14 8.62 6.95
C GLU A 316 -0.82 7.88 7.21
N ALA A 317 0.29 8.59 7.35
CA ALA A 317 1.58 8.00 7.73
C ALA A 317 1.53 7.33 9.11
N GLY A 318 0.91 7.99 10.09
CA GLY A 318 0.71 7.45 11.42
C GLY A 318 -0.19 6.21 11.43
N GLU A 319 -1.30 6.23 10.69
CA GLU A 319 -2.21 5.07 10.55
C GLU A 319 -1.55 3.90 9.85
N GLY A 320 -0.76 4.17 8.80
CA GLY A 320 0.03 3.17 8.09
C GLY A 320 1.03 2.46 9.02
N LEU A 321 1.78 3.23 9.83
CA LEU A 321 2.72 2.66 10.79
C LEU A 321 2.02 1.89 11.92
N ARG A 322 0.91 2.39 12.46
CA ARG A 322 0.09 1.66 13.46
C ARG A 322 -0.42 0.33 12.90
N SER A 323 -0.96 0.36 11.68
CA SER A 323 -1.44 -0.84 11.00
C SER A 323 -0.31 -1.85 10.75
N SER A 324 0.89 -1.36 10.38
CA SER A 324 2.08 -2.21 10.24
C SER A 324 2.48 -2.83 11.56
N LEU A 325 2.49 -2.06 12.66
CA LEU A 325 2.83 -2.55 13.99
C LEU A 325 1.80 -3.58 14.51
N ASP A 326 0.51 -3.32 14.28
CA ASP A 326 -0.57 -4.24 14.61
C ASP A 326 -0.47 -5.53 13.80
N SER A 327 -0.14 -5.44 12.51
CA SER A 327 0.08 -6.62 11.67
C SER A 327 1.28 -7.46 12.15
N HIS A 328 2.36 -6.79 12.56
CA HIS A 328 3.55 -7.44 13.11
C HIS A 328 3.26 -8.10 14.45
N SER A 329 2.55 -7.43 15.37
CA SER A 329 2.19 -8.02 16.67
C SER A 329 1.24 -9.21 16.51
N GLN A 330 0.27 -9.14 15.59
CA GLN A 330 -0.60 -10.26 15.25
C GLN A 330 0.18 -11.44 14.67
N TYR A 331 1.14 -11.18 13.77
CA TYR A 331 2.04 -12.21 13.25
C TYR A 331 2.81 -12.88 14.38
N MET A 332 3.47 -12.10 15.24
CA MET A 332 4.27 -12.61 16.36
C MET A 332 3.42 -13.47 17.31
N SER A 333 2.23 -13.00 17.70
CA SER A 333 1.33 -13.76 18.58
C SER A 333 0.86 -15.09 17.94
N ARG A 334 0.58 -15.09 16.63
CA ARG A 334 0.17 -16.30 15.91
C ARG A 334 1.34 -17.27 15.69
N SER A 335 2.55 -16.76 15.41
CA SER A 335 3.79 -17.55 15.31
C SER A 335 4.05 -18.29 16.62
N GLN A 336 4.04 -17.55 17.73
CA GLN A 336 4.26 -18.11 19.05
C GLN A 336 3.23 -19.20 19.38
N ARG A 337 1.95 -18.96 19.09
CA ARG A 337 0.91 -19.98 19.30
C ARG A 337 1.13 -21.23 18.46
N LEU A 338 1.51 -21.06 17.19
CA LEU A 338 1.80 -22.18 16.30
C LEU A 338 3.00 -23.00 16.82
N GLU A 339 4.08 -22.34 17.25
CA GLU A 339 5.25 -22.99 17.85
C GLU A 339 4.88 -23.79 19.11
N GLU A 340 4.05 -23.22 20.00
CA GLU A 340 3.54 -23.90 21.19
C GLU A 340 2.69 -25.12 20.82
N ASP A 341 1.80 -25.01 19.84
CA ASP A 341 0.92 -26.08 19.38
C ASP A 341 1.71 -27.22 18.70
N ILE A 342 2.73 -26.89 17.90
CA ILE A 342 3.69 -27.85 17.31
C ILE A 342 4.42 -28.58 18.43
N GLY A 343 4.93 -27.85 19.43
CA GLY A 343 5.64 -28.42 20.57
C GLY A 343 4.77 -29.42 21.33
N ARG A 344 3.50 -29.10 21.60
CA ARG A 344 2.55 -30.00 22.28
C ARG A 344 2.31 -31.30 21.50
N LEU A 345 2.09 -31.21 20.19
CA LEU A 345 1.87 -32.39 19.36
C LEU A 345 3.14 -33.25 19.27
N ARG A 346 4.33 -32.63 19.16
CA ARG A 346 5.61 -33.34 19.12
C ARG A 346 5.86 -34.15 20.40
N VAL A 347 5.54 -33.59 21.57
CA VAL A 347 5.64 -34.31 22.86
C VAL A 347 4.72 -35.52 22.88
N LEU A 348 3.43 -35.34 22.53
CA LEU A 348 2.46 -36.44 22.48
C LEU A 348 2.89 -37.54 21.50
N LEU A 349 3.37 -37.17 20.32
CA LEU A 349 3.86 -38.14 19.33
C LEU A 349 5.05 -38.94 19.86
N HIS A 350 5.97 -38.31 20.60
CA HIS A 350 7.10 -39.01 21.18
C HIS A 350 6.68 -39.97 22.30
N GLU A 351 5.73 -39.58 23.15
CA GLU A 351 5.14 -40.46 24.17
C GLU A 351 4.47 -41.68 23.54
N LEU A 352 3.62 -41.46 22.53
CA LEU A 352 2.94 -42.54 21.81
C LEU A 352 3.93 -43.44 21.05
N ASP A 353 4.98 -42.87 20.44
CA ASP A 353 6.01 -43.65 19.75
C ASP A 353 6.84 -44.50 20.72
N HIS A 354 7.16 -43.95 21.89
CA HIS A 354 7.80 -44.70 22.97
C HIS A 354 6.91 -45.84 23.47
N GLU A 355 5.61 -45.61 23.63
CA GLU A 355 4.66 -46.68 24.00
C GLU A 355 4.61 -47.83 22.99
N LEU A 356 4.76 -47.53 21.68
CA LEU A 356 4.84 -48.54 20.62
C LEU A 356 6.14 -49.35 20.70
N LEU A 357 7.27 -48.68 20.91
CA LEU A 357 8.60 -49.31 20.99
C LEU A 357 8.73 -50.23 22.20
N MET A 358 8.27 -49.78 23.38
CA MET A 358 8.28 -50.60 24.60
C MET A 358 7.35 -51.82 24.50
N GLY A 359 6.37 -51.82 23.59
CA GLY A 359 5.53 -53.00 23.34
C GLY A 359 6.24 -54.11 22.55
N HIS A 360 7.22 -53.74 21.73
CA HIS A 360 7.93 -54.65 20.82
C HIS A 360 9.14 -55.32 21.49
N GLU A 361 9.82 -54.65 22.44
CA GLU A 361 10.97 -55.22 23.16
C GLU A 361 10.62 -56.41 24.07
N ALA A 362 9.33 -56.69 24.30
CA ALA A 362 8.88 -57.86 25.05
C ALA A 362 8.82 -59.16 24.22
N GLU A 363 9.12 -59.12 22.91
CA GLU A 363 8.93 -60.24 21.96
C GLU A 363 10.14 -61.15 21.73
N ASP A 364 11.32 -60.88 22.28
CA ASP A 364 12.50 -61.77 22.08
C ASP A 364 12.46 -63.09 22.89
N HIS A 365 11.36 -63.35 23.61
CA HIS A 365 11.13 -64.61 24.30
C HIS A 365 10.15 -65.49 23.53
N THR A 366 10.65 -66.60 23.00
CA THR A 366 10.02 -67.59 22.11
C THR A 366 8.71 -68.24 22.57
N ASP A 367 8.16 -67.89 23.74
CA ASP A 367 6.90 -68.40 24.26
C ASP A 367 5.95 -67.23 24.61
N CYS A 368 5.32 -66.64 23.60
CA CYS A 368 4.31 -65.61 23.82
C CYS A 368 2.95 -66.25 24.15
N ASN A 369 2.41 -65.97 25.34
CA ASN A 369 1.08 -66.43 25.72
C ASN A 369 -0.01 -65.63 24.99
N GLU A 370 -1.15 -66.28 24.69
CA GLU A 370 -2.30 -65.64 24.01
C GLU A 370 -2.76 -64.35 24.69
N GLU A 371 -2.77 -64.31 26.04
CA GLU A 371 -3.14 -63.12 26.81
C GLU A 371 -2.19 -61.93 26.62
N GLN A 372 -0.89 -62.20 26.40
CA GLN A 372 0.10 -61.15 26.16
C GLN A 372 -0.05 -60.55 24.76
N MET A 373 -0.29 -61.39 23.74
CA MET A 373 -0.58 -60.92 22.38
C MET A 373 -1.86 -60.07 22.32
N VAL A 374 -2.91 -60.44 23.07
CA VAL A 374 -4.15 -59.64 23.17
C VAL A 374 -3.88 -58.30 23.87
N GLY A 375 -3.07 -58.29 24.92
CA GLY A 375 -2.67 -57.05 25.62
C GLY A 375 -1.90 -56.09 24.71
N GLN A 376 -0.94 -56.59 23.94
CA GLN A 376 -0.18 -55.82 22.95
C GLN A 376 -1.06 -55.27 21.83
N TRP A 377 -1.92 -56.11 21.24
CA TRP A 377 -2.86 -55.68 20.20
C TRP A 377 -3.81 -54.58 20.69
N LYS A 378 -4.35 -54.70 21.92
CA LYS A 378 -5.19 -53.66 22.53
C LYS A 378 -4.40 -52.37 22.76
N LYS A 379 -3.15 -52.46 23.22
CA LYS A 379 -2.27 -51.29 23.42
C LYS A 379 -1.98 -50.57 22.10
N TYR A 380 -1.56 -51.30 21.07
CA TYR A 380 -1.33 -50.73 19.73
C TYR A 380 -2.61 -50.13 19.14
N THR A 381 -3.75 -50.80 19.32
CA THR A 381 -5.06 -50.29 18.89
C THR A 381 -5.44 -49.01 19.62
N GLY A 382 -5.15 -48.91 20.93
CA GLY A 382 -5.31 -47.70 21.72
C GLY A 382 -4.50 -46.54 21.15
N VAL A 383 -3.19 -46.73 20.92
CA VAL A 383 -2.30 -45.72 20.32
C VAL A 383 -2.74 -45.33 18.91
N ARG A 384 -3.20 -46.29 18.09
CA ARG A 384 -3.75 -46.00 16.75
C ARG A 384 -4.99 -45.11 16.84
N ASN A 385 -5.87 -45.36 17.80
CA ASN A 385 -7.11 -44.60 17.98
C ASN A 385 -6.82 -43.20 18.53
N THR A 386 -5.86 -43.03 19.43
CA THR A 386 -5.45 -41.68 19.89
C THR A 386 -4.82 -40.89 18.75
N LEU A 387 -3.93 -41.49 17.95
CA LEU A 387 -3.36 -40.83 16.75
C LEU A 387 -4.41 -40.43 15.72
N ALA A 388 -5.49 -41.21 15.59
CA ALA A 388 -6.63 -40.87 14.75
C ALA A 388 -7.45 -39.70 15.33
N GLY A 389 -7.58 -39.61 16.66
CA GLY A 389 -8.19 -38.47 17.33
C GLY A 389 -7.41 -37.16 17.15
N GLU A 390 -6.08 -37.24 17.07
CA GLU A 390 -5.19 -36.08 16.89
C GLU A 390 -5.07 -35.59 15.44
N GLU A 391 -5.74 -36.22 14.47
CA GLU A 391 -5.74 -35.75 13.08
C GLU A 391 -6.31 -34.33 12.95
N SER A 392 -7.31 -33.98 13.77
CA SER A 392 -7.85 -32.63 13.79
C SER A 392 -6.83 -31.60 14.26
N GLN A 393 -5.91 -31.98 15.16
CA GLN A 393 -4.85 -31.09 15.62
C GLN A 393 -3.81 -30.85 14.52
N VAL A 394 -3.49 -31.88 13.73
CA VAL A 394 -2.63 -31.74 12.54
C VAL A 394 -3.25 -30.81 11.50
N GLU A 395 -4.55 -30.95 11.24
CA GLU A 395 -5.26 -30.04 10.33
C GLU A 395 -5.36 -28.61 10.90
N LEU A 396 -5.49 -28.46 12.21
CA LEU A 396 -5.44 -27.16 12.88
C LEU A 396 -4.08 -26.48 12.67
N LEU A 397 -2.96 -27.18 12.89
CA LEU A 397 -1.61 -26.64 12.67
C LEU A 397 -1.40 -26.18 11.22
N LYS A 398 -1.84 -26.97 10.23
CA LYS A 398 -1.80 -26.59 8.82
C LYS A 398 -2.63 -25.35 8.54
N SER A 399 -3.82 -25.23 9.16
CA SER A 399 -4.68 -24.07 9.01
C SER A 399 -4.06 -22.81 9.63
N GLN A 400 -3.46 -22.91 10.83
CA GLN A 400 -2.75 -21.82 11.51
C GLN A 400 -1.56 -21.32 10.67
N LEU A 401 -0.74 -22.23 10.13
CA LEU A 401 0.34 -21.88 9.21
C LEU A 401 -0.19 -21.16 7.96
N LYS A 402 -1.30 -21.63 7.39
CA LYS A 402 -1.94 -20.98 6.25
C LYS A 402 -2.38 -19.55 6.55
N GLU A 403 -2.78 -19.26 7.79
CA GLU A 403 -3.10 -17.90 8.19
C GLU A 403 -1.87 -16.99 8.31
N LEU A 404 -0.69 -17.55 8.62
CA LEU A 404 0.56 -16.79 8.70
C LEU A 404 1.06 -16.31 7.33
N PHE A 405 0.78 -17.05 6.25
CA PHE A 405 1.11 -16.61 4.88
C PHE A 405 0.34 -15.37 4.41
N LYS A 406 -0.64 -14.89 5.18
CA LYS A 406 -1.32 -13.61 4.90
C LYS A 406 -0.41 -12.41 5.23
N PHE A 407 0.65 -12.60 6.00
CA PHE A 407 1.60 -11.57 6.37
C PHE A 407 2.83 -11.62 5.43
N SER A 408 3.50 -10.49 5.23
CA SER A 408 4.65 -10.37 4.32
C SER A 408 5.98 -10.88 4.91
N VAL A 409 5.93 -11.59 6.04
CA VAL A 409 7.11 -12.09 6.76
C VAL A 409 7.44 -13.50 6.29
N ASP A 410 8.74 -13.83 6.18
CA ASP A 410 9.18 -15.16 5.80
C ASP A 410 8.94 -16.17 6.94
N SER A 411 8.04 -17.12 6.71
CA SER A 411 7.63 -18.17 7.66
C SER A 411 8.17 -19.55 7.28
N GLN A 412 9.26 -19.64 6.50
CA GLN A 412 9.85 -20.91 6.09
C GLN A 412 10.16 -21.85 7.27
N HIS A 413 10.76 -21.34 8.34
CA HIS A 413 11.07 -22.14 9.53
C HIS A 413 9.83 -22.79 10.17
N LEU A 414 8.72 -22.05 10.30
CA LEU A 414 7.46 -22.60 10.81
C LEU A 414 6.84 -23.61 9.84
N SER A 415 6.98 -23.38 8.53
CA SER A 415 6.53 -24.34 7.52
C SER A 415 7.29 -25.65 7.63
N ASP A 416 8.61 -25.58 7.81
CA ASP A 416 9.47 -26.76 7.99
C ASP A 416 9.13 -27.50 9.28
N ASP A 417 8.89 -26.79 10.38
CA ASP A 417 8.49 -27.38 11.66
C ASP A 417 7.12 -28.07 11.59
N VAL A 418 6.11 -27.44 10.96
CA VAL A 418 4.80 -28.07 10.74
C VAL A 418 4.94 -29.31 9.86
N LEU A 419 5.71 -29.23 8.77
CA LEU A 419 5.95 -30.38 7.89
C LEU A 419 6.68 -31.52 8.61
N ALA A 420 7.65 -31.20 9.47
CA ALA A 420 8.36 -32.17 10.28
C ALA A 420 7.40 -32.90 11.23
N VAL A 421 6.59 -32.17 12.00
CA VAL A 421 5.60 -32.77 12.91
C VAL A 421 4.52 -33.56 12.17
N VAL A 422 4.06 -33.10 10.99
CA VAL A 422 3.12 -33.85 10.15
C VAL A 422 3.75 -35.17 9.69
N LYS A 423 5.02 -35.16 9.28
CA LYS A 423 5.75 -36.37 8.87
C LYS A 423 5.95 -37.32 10.04
N GLU A 424 6.28 -36.80 11.23
CA GLU A 424 6.37 -37.56 12.46
C GLU A 424 5.02 -38.22 12.79
N HIS A 425 3.92 -37.47 12.76
CA HIS A 425 2.57 -38.00 12.97
C HIS A 425 2.24 -39.14 12.01
N GLN A 426 2.49 -38.96 10.71
CA GLN A 426 2.25 -40.00 9.71
C GLN A 426 3.16 -41.22 9.90
N SER A 427 4.42 -41.00 10.31
CA SER A 427 5.37 -42.07 10.61
C SER A 427 4.88 -42.91 11.80
N VAL A 428 4.57 -42.27 12.94
CA VAL A 428 4.07 -42.96 14.14
C VAL A 428 2.73 -43.63 13.86
N LYS A 429 1.81 -42.97 13.13
CA LYS A 429 0.54 -43.56 12.69
C LYS A 429 0.77 -44.81 11.84
N SER A 430 1.63 -44.73 10.82
CA SER A 430 1.92 -45.88 9.95
C SER A 430 2.50 -47.04 10.75
N ARG A 431 3.41 -46.76 11.69
CA ARG A 431 4.00 -47.75 12.60
C ARG A 431 2.94 -48.37 13.51
N ALA A 432 2.10 -47.56 14.16
CA ALA A 432 0.99 -48.04 14.97
C ALA A 432 0.03 -48.93 14.16
N THR A 433 -0.34 -48.52 12.94
CA THR A 433 -1.21 -49.32 12.07
C THR A 433 -0.57 -50.64 11.66
N ARG A 434 0.74 -50.65 11.38
CA ARG A 434 1.49 -51.86 11.03
C ARG A 434 1.56 -52.81 12.23
N LEU A 435 2.00 -52.33 13.39
CA LEU A 435 2.07 -53.15 14.61
C LEU A 435 0.69 -53.66 15.03
N CYS A 436 -0.37 -52.85 14.88
CA CYS A 436 -1.75 -53.32 15.05
C CYS A 436 -2.09 -54.47 14.08
N SER A 437 -1.79 -54.31 12.78
CA SER A 437 -2.11 -55.32 11.77
C SER A 437 -1.29 -56.60 11.95
N ASP A 438 -0.01 -56.47 12.26
CA ASP A 438 0.91 -57.59 12.46
C ASP A 438 0.47 -58.40 13.69
N SER A 439 0.23 -57.73 14.83
CA SER A 439 -0.31 -58.37 16.05
C SER A 439 -1.71 -58.94 15.86
N GLU A 440 -2.60 -58.25 15.13
CA GLU A 440 -3.93 -58.76 14.79
C GLU A 440 -3.83 -60.02 13.92
N SER A 441 -2.94 -60.05 12.93
CA SER A 441 -2.73 -61.22 12.09
C SER A 441 -2.12 -62.40 12.85
N GLY A 442 -1.20 -62.13 13.78
CA GLY A 442 -0.67 -63.12 14.71
C GLY A 442 -1.77 -63.72 15.58
N LEU A 443 -2.62 -62.89 16.18
CA LEU A 443 -3.80 -63.33 16.93
C LEU A 443 -4.79 -64.12 16.06
N ARG A 444 -5.05 -63.67 14.82
CA ARG A 444 -5.94 -64.39 13.90
C ARG A 444 -5.44 -65.80 13.60
N ASN A 445 -4.13 -65.96 13.37
CA ASN A 445 -3.52 -67.25 13.12
C ASN A 445 -3.62 -68.17 14.36
N VAL A 446 -3.33 -67.65 15.55
CA VAL A 446 -3.41 -68.41 16.81
C VAL A 446 -4.85 -68.82 17.11
N LEU A 447 -5.83 -67.94 16.86
CA LEU A 447 -7.24 -68.22 17.07
C LEU A 447 -7.81 -69.19 16.02
N GLN A 448 -7.25 -69.27 14.81
CA GLN A 448 -7.66 -70.23 13.77
C GLN A 448 -6.93 -71.58 13.84
N ASP A 449 -5.79 -71.67 14.53
CA ASP A 449 -4.99 -72.89 14.64
C ASP A 449 -5.80 -74.12 15.10
N PRO A 450 -6.69 -74.04 16.12
CA PRO A 450 -7.51 -75.20 16.52
C PRO A 450 -8.38 -75.77 15.38
N LEU A 451 -8.89 -74.92 14.49
CA LEU A 451 -9.69 -75.32 13.32
C LEU A 451 -8.84 -75.95 12.23
N LEU A 452 -7.61 -75.44 12.01
CA LEU A 452 -6.64 -76.01 11.07
C LEU A 452 -6.20 -77.41 11.52
N VAL A 453 -5.86 -77.58 12.80
CA VAL A 453 -5.47 -78.87 13.37
C VAL A 453 -6.65 -79.85 13.32
N TYR A 454 -7.89 -79.39 13.55
CA TYR A 454 -9.10 -80.20 13.36
C TYR A 454 -9.25 -80.69 11.92
N ALA A 455 -9.06 -79.83 10.91
CA ALA A 455 -9.19 -80.22 9.50
C ALA A 455 -8.20 -81.33 9.11
N GLN A 456 -6.95 -81.22 9.58
CA GLN A 456 -5.93 -82.25 9.36
C GLN A 456 -6.27 -83.57 10.05
N TRP A 457 -6.72 -83.52 11.31
CA TRP A 457 -7.17 -84.70 12.05
C TRP A 457 -8.36 -85.38 11.36
N SER A 458 -9.39 -84.62 10.98
CA SER A 458 -10.59 -85.12 10.28
C SER A 458 -10.22 -85.86 8.98
N HIS A 459 -9.25 -85.34 8.24
CA HIS A 459 -8.73 -86.00 7.03
C HIS A 459 -8.05 -87.34 7.36
N MET A 460 -7.19 -87.37 8.39
CA MET A 460 -6.52 -88.60 8.85
C MET A 460 -7.52 -89.65 9.33
N VAL A 461 -8.57 -89.23 10.04
CA VAL A 461 -9.67 -90.11 10.47
C VAL A 461 -10.39 -90.70 9.27
N SER A 462 -10.70 -89.90 8.26
CA SER A 462 -11.40 -90.36 7.05
C SER A 462 -10.59 -91.44 6.32
N GLN A 463 -9.28 -91.22 6.12
CA GLN A 463 -8.38 -92.21 5.51
C GLN A 463 -8.34 -93.53 6.29
N VAL A 464 -8.31 -93.47 7.62
CA VAL A 464 -8.25 -94.66 8.49
C VAL A 464 -9.60 -95.40 8.51
N LEU A 465 -10.72 -94.68 8.47
CA LEU A 465 -12.05 -95.30 8.37
C LEU A 465 -12.24 -96.05 7.04
N GLU A 466 -11.76 -95.50 5.92
CA GLU A 466 -11.79 -96.17 4.60
C GLU A 466 -10.88 -97.40 4.54
N ALA A 467 -9.62 -97.28 4.97
CA ALA A 467 -8.67 -98.40 4.99
C ALA A 467 -9.15 -99.56 5.87
N SER A 468 -10.04 -99.30 6.84
CA SER A 468 -10.62 -100.32 7.74
C SER A 468 -11.84 -101.06 7.17
N ALA A 469 -12.30 -100.76 5.95
CA ALA A 469 -13.54 -101.29 5.39
C ALA A 469 -13.42 -102.75 4.89
N GLU A 470 -12.27 -103.16 4.34
CA GLU A 470 -12.08 -104.46 3.65
C GLU A 470 -10.81 -105.19 4.10
N VAL A 471 -10.69 -105.49 5.40
CA VAL A 471 -9.48 -106.16 5.93
C VAL A 471 -9.78 -107.59 6.35
N THR A 472 -9.09 -108.55 5.73
CA THR A 472 -9.18 -109.99 6.04
C THR A 472 -7.93 -110.54 6.74
N ASP A 473 -6.82 -109.79 6.78
CA ASP A 473 -5.56 -110.21 7.42
C ASP A 473 -5.43 -109.72 8.87
N PHE A 474 -5.02 -110.62 9.77
CA PHE A 474 -5.00 -110.39 11.22
C PHE A 474 -3.90 -109.41 11.66
N SER A 475 -2.75 -109.39 10.97
CA SER A 475 -1.63 -108.48 11.27
C SER A 475 -2.00 -107.00 11.00
N HIS A 476 -2.76 -106.78 9.92
CA HIS A 476 -3.23 -105.48 9.48
C HIS A 476 -4.35 -104.92 10.39
N ILE A 477 -5.21 -105.79 10.93
CA ILE A 477 -6.28 -105.42 11.87
C ILE A 477 -5.70 -104.85 13.18
N ALA A 478 -4.62 -105.44 13.72
CA ALA A 478 -3.99 -104.96 14.95
C ALA A 478 -3.34 -103.57 14.78
N MET A 479 -2.68 -103.32 13.64
CA MET A 479 -2.08 -102.03 13.30
C MET A 479 -3.14 -100.92 13.16
N LEU A 480 -4.27 -101.22 12.51
CA LEU A 480 -5.38 -100.27 12.36
C LEU A 480 -6.02 -99.91 13.71
N VAL A 481 -6.15 -100.88 14.63
CA VAL A 481 -6.65 -100.59 15.98
C VAL A 481 -5.73 -99.63 16.74
N GLN A 482 -4.40 -99.82 16.69
CA GLN A 482 -3.45 -98.89 17.32
C GLN A 482 -3.52 -97.48 16.71
N LYS A 483 -3.65 -97.38 15.37
CA LYS A 483 -3.79 -96.09 14.68
C LYS A 483 -5.12 -95.40 15.03
N ILE A 484 -6.22 -96.14 15.16
CA ILE A 484 -7.51 -95.64 15.62
C ILE A 484 -7.43 -95.15 17.08
N GLU A 485 -6.76 -95.88 17.97
CA GLU A 485 -6.59 -95.46 19.38
C GLU A 485 -5.77 -94.18 19.52
N HIS A 486 -4.74 -94.00 18.68
CA HIS A 486 -3.99 -92.75 18.62
C HIS A 486 -4.88 -91.57 18.18
N LEU A 487 -5.64 -91.73 17.09
CA LEU A 487 -6.58 -90.71 16.61
C LEU A 487 -7.69 -90.38 17.61
N LEU A 488 -8.15 -91.35 18.40
CA LEU A 488 -9.11 -91.12 19.48
C LEU A 488 -8.52 -90.28 20.62
N LYS A 489 -7.23 -90.46 20.94
CA LYS A 489 -6.53 -89.63 21.93
C LYS A 489 -6.37 -88.19 21.45
N GLU A 490 -5.93 -88.01 20.20
CA GLU A 490 -5.84 -86.69 19.55
C GLU A 490 -7.21 -86.00 19.49
N SER A 491 -8.28 -86.75 19.26
CA SER A 491 -9.64 -86.23 19.25
C SER A 491 -10.09 -85.61 20.58
N VAL A 492 -9.63 -86.14 21.72
CA VAL A 492 -9.98 -85.59 23.05
C VAL A 492 -9.23 -84.28 23.27
N GLN A 493 -7.94 -84.25 22.92
CA GLN A 493 -7.12 -83.03 22.98
C GLN A 493 -7.68 -81.92 22.07
N LEU A 494 -8.16 -82.29 20.88
CA LEU A 494 -8.85 -81.36 19.97
C LEU A 494 -10.16 -80.82 20.53
N GLN A 495 -10.95 -81.64 21.23
CA GLN A 495 -12.19 -81.18 21.87
C GLN A 495 -11.92 -80.09 22.91
N GLU A 496 -10.90 -80.28 23.75
CA GLU A 496 -10.51 -79.29 24.76
C GLU A 496 -10.10 -77.97 24.10
N ARG A 497 -9.24 -78.02 23.08
CA ARG A 497 -8.79 -76.82 22.34
C ARG A 497 -9.92 -76.09 21.61
N LEU A 498 -10.82 -76.82 20.93
CA LEU A 498 -11.98 -76.22 20.25
C LEU A 498 -12.99 -75.63 21.24
N SER A 499 -13.20 -76.29 22.40
CA SER A 499 -14.10 -75.79 23.44
C SER A 499 -13.56 -74.52 24.12
N LEU A 500 -12.24 -74.44 24.33
CA LEU A 500 -11.59 -73.24 24.87
C LEU A 500 -11.71 -72.05 23.92
N LEU A 501 -11.55 -72.27 22.61
CA LEU A 501 -11.77 -71.25 21.59
C LEU A 501 -13.25 -70.81 21.53
N HIS A 502 -14.19 -71.75 21.75
CA HIS A 502 -15.64 -71.49 21.65
C HIS A 502 -16.15 -70.52 22.72
N VAL A 503 -15.53 -70.51 23.91
CA VAL A 503 -15.87 -69.58 25.00
C VAL A 503 -15.33 -68.17 24.76
N LYS A 504 -14.40 -67.98 23.80
CA LYS A 504 -13.74 -66.70 23.51
C LYS A 504 -14.45 -65.85 22.45
N GLY A 505 -15.79 -65.89 22.42
CA GLY A 505 -16.63 -65.18 21.44
C GLY A 505 -16.32 -63.68 21.35
N ASP A 506 -16.27 -62.98 22.49
CA ASP A 506 -16.02 -61.53 22.52
C ASP A 506 -14.65 -61.15 21.93
N LEU A 507 -13.64 -62.02 22.09
CA LEU A 507 -12.31 -61.82 21.50
C LEU A 507 -12.36 -62.03 19.97
N LEU A 508 -13.10 -63.06 19.50
CA LEU A 508 -13.32 -63.30 18.08
C LEU A 508 -14.07 -62.14 17.43
N ASP A 509 -15.07 -61.57 18.08
CA ASP A 509 -15.79 -60.38 17.61
C ASP A 509 -14.84 -59.18 17.47
N SER A 510 -13.97 -58.99 18.47
CA SER A 510 -13.03 -57.87 18.49
C SER A 510 -11.92 -57.97 17.43
N VAL A 511 -11.44 -59.18 17.16
CA VAL A 511 -10.33 -59.42 16.20
C VAL A 511 -10.87 -59.64 14.79
N PHE A 512 -11.94 -60.42 14.59
CA PHE A 512 -12.47 -60.78 13.26
C PHE A 512 -13.59 -59.87 12.76
N GLY A 513 -14.21 -59.10 13.65
CA GLY A 513 -15.45 -58.39 13.37
C GLY A 513 -16.66 -59.31 13.50
N PRO A 514 -17.86 -58.78 13.81
CA PRO A 514 -19.03 -59.56 14.19
C PRO A 514 -19.46 -60.54 13.09
N GLU A 515 -19.49 -60.10 11.82
CA GLU A 515 -19.96 -60.95 10.71
C GLU A 515 -19.05 -62.17 10.43
N ARG A 516 -17.73 -62.00 10.55
CA ARG A 516 -16.78 -63.11 10.34
C ARG A 516 -16.61 -63.97 11.59
N SER A 517 -16.76 -63.37 12.77
CA SER A 517 -16.80 -64.08 14.05
C SER A 517 -17.99 -65.04 14.09
N ASP A 518 -19.20 -64.59 13.71
CA ASP A 518 -20.39 -65.44 13.59
C ASP A 518 -20.17 -66.64 12.66
N GLY A 519 -19.53 -66.40 11.51
CA GLY A 519 -19.14 -67.46 10.57
C GLY A 519 -18.14 -68.45 11.17
N LEU A 520 -17.07 -67.96 11.80
CA LEU A 520 -16.04 -68.78 12.47
C LEU A 520 -16.61 -69.56 13.66
N GLN A 521 -17.53 -68.98 14.41
CA GLN A 521 -18.20 -69.62 15.53
C GLN A 521 -19.20 -70.69 15.03
N GLY A 522 -19.83 -70.44 13.88
CA GLY A 522 -20.55 -71.43 13.10
C GLY A 522 -19.67 -72.61 12.69
N ASP A 523 -18.52 -72.35 12.07
CA ASP A 523 -17.54 -73.36 11.65
C ASP A 523 -16.99 -74.14 12.85
N LEU A 524 -16.75 -73.47 13.99
CA LEU A 524 -16.31 -74.09 15.23
C LEU A 524 -17.37 -75.01 15.82
N SER A 525 -18.63 -74.59 15.81
CA SER A 525 -19.75 -75.43 16.26
C SER A 525 -19.93 -76.66 15.35
N ALA A 526 -19.73 -76.48 14.03
CA ALA A 526 -19.78 -77.56 13.05
C ALA A 526 -18.59 -78.52 13.22
N ALA A 527 -17.39 -78.00 13.44
CA ALA A 527 -16.18 -78.78 13.70
C ALA A 527 -16.32 -79.62 14.98
N ILE A 528 -16.84 -79.05 16.07
CA ILE A 528 -17.10 -79.78 17.33
C ILE A 528 -18.09 -80.94 17.08
N LYS A 529 -19.24 -80.67 16.43
CA LYS A 529 -20.26 -81.69 16.12
C LYS A 529 -19.72 -82.78 15.19
N ASN A 530 -19.01 -82.41 14.13
CA ASN A 530 -18.45 -83.36 13.17
C ASN A 530 -17.31 -84.19 13.80
N ARG A 531 -16.47 -83.59 14.65
CA ARG A 531 -15.45 -84.31 15.42
C ARG A 531 -16.10 -85.35 16.33
N GLU A 532 -17.18 -85.02 17.03
CA GLU A 532 -17.94 -85.98 17.85
C GLU A 532 -18.47 -87.15 17.03
N LEU A 533 -19.02 -86.87 15.85
CA LEU A 533 -19.45 -87.90 14.91
C LEU A 533 -18.30 -88.80 14.46
N LEU A 534 -17.18 -88.23 14.03
CA LEU A 534 -16.00 -89.00 13.60
C LEU A 534 -15.39 -89.80 14.75
N HIS A 535 -15.36 -89.23 15.96
CA HIS A 535 -14.91 -89.91 17.18
C HIS A 535 -15.79 -91.13 17.51
N THR A 536 -17.11 -91.00 17.41
CA THR A 536 -18.04 -92.12 17.62
C THR A 536 -17.91 -93.19 16.53
N GLN A 537 -17.69 -92.80 15.27
CA GLN A 537 -17.42 -93.73 14.17
C GLN A 537 -16.11 -94.50 14.37
N LEU A 538 -15.04 -93.84 14.80
CA LEU A 538 -13.77 -94.48 15.16
C LEU A 538 -13.93 -95.46 16.33
N LEU A 539 -14.69 -95.09 17.38
CA LEU A 539 -14.99 -95.99 18.49
C LEU A 539 -15.75 -97.24 18.02
N GLN A 540 -16.77 -97.08 17.17
CA GLN A 540 -17.52 -98.20 16.60
C GLN A 540 -16.62 -99.12 15.77
N ARG A 541 -15.73 -98.54 14.94
CA ARG A 541 -14.79 -99.31 14.12
C ARG A 541 -13.76 -100.04 14.95
N ARG A 542 -13.17 -99.39 15.96
CA ARG A 542 -12.29 -100.02 16.95
C ARG A 542 -12.97 -101.23 17.57
N ASN A 543 -14.18 -101.05 18.11
CA ASN A 543 -14.91 -102.11 18.80
C ASN A 543 -15.24 -103.29 17.87
N ARG A 544 -15.59 -103.02 16.60
CA ARG A 544 -15.85 -104.06 15.60
C ARG A 544 -14.58 -104.86 15.25
N LEU A 545 -13.45 -104.17 15.04
CA LEU A 545 -12.16 -104.82 14.77
C LEU A 545 -11.67 -105.60 16.01
N GLN A 546 -11.87 -105.08 17.21
CA GLN A 546 -11.58 -105.77 18.48
C GLN A 546 -12.42 -107.04 18.65
N ALA A 547 -13.71 -107.00 18.27
CA ALA A 547 -14.60 -108.15 18.32
C ALA A 547 -14.17 -109.25 17.31
N LEU A 548 -13.64 -108.86 16.14
CA LEU A 548 -13.06 -109.80 15.19
C LEU A 548 -11.80 -110.48 15.74
N ILE A 549 -10.90 -109.73 16.40
CA ILE A 549 -9.73 -110.28 17.11
C ILE A 549 -10.15 -111.31 18.18
N SER A 550 -11.25 -111.03 18.88
CA SER A 550 -11.77 -111.89 19.96
C SER A 550 -12.35 -113.20 19.40
N ARG A 551 -13.09 -113.14 18.28
CA ARG A 551 -13.79 -114.29 17.68
C ARG A 551 -12.85 -115.31 17.00
N THR A 552 -11.71 -114.87 16.45
CA THR A 552 -10.67 -115.79 15.92
C THR A 552 -9.93 -116.53 17.03
N LYS A 553 -9.86 -115.94 18.24
CA LYS A 553 -9.29 -116.60 19.42
C LYS A 553 -10.16 -117.78 19.89
N ASP A 554 -11.48 -117.60 19.95
CA ASP A 554 -12.43 -118.65 20.36
C ASP A 554 -12.48 -119.85 19.40
N PHE A 555 -12.27 -119.62 18.10
CA PHE A 555 -12.22 -120.70 17.09
C PHE A 555 -10.96 -121.57 17.23
N GLY A 556 -9.84 -120.98 17.66
CA GLY A 556 -8.59 -121.71 17.94
C GLY A 556 -8.70 -122.67 19.12
N ASP A 557 -9.43 -122.27 20.17
CA ASP A 557 -9.61 -123.08 21.38
C ASP A 557 -10.51 -124.31 21.12
N ALA A 558 -11.53 -124.17 20.28
CA ALA A 558 -12.41 -125.27 19.89
C ALA A 558 -11.71 -126.36 19.05
N TYR A 559 -10.78 -125.98 18.17
CA TYR A 559 -10.00 -126.90 17.33
C TYR A 559 -9.05 -127.78 18.15
N ASN A 560 -8.39 -127.19 19.17
CA ASN A 560 -7.47 -127.91 20.05
C ASN A 560 -8.17 -128.97 20.91
N LEU A 561 -9.42 -128.73 21.32
CA LEU A 561 -10.24 -129.66 22.11
C LEU A 561 -10.59 -130.95 21.34
N ILE A 562 -10.88 -130.84 20.04
CA ILE A 562 -11.19 -131.98 19.16
C ILE A 562 -9.94 -132.84 18.91
N ARG A 563 -8.79 -132.19 18.71
CA ARG A 563 -7.49 -132.86 18.51
C ARG A 563 -7.08 -133.71 19.72
N SER A 564 -7.33 -133.22 20.94
CA SER A 564 -7.05 -133.94 22.19
C SER A 564 -7.88 -135.23 22.35
N LYS A 565 -9.18 -135.18 22.05
CA LYS A 565 -10.08 -136.36 22.16
C LYS A 565 -9.74 -137.48 21.15
N LEU A 566 -9.26 -137.12 19.97
CA LEU A 566 -8.80 -138.08 18.95
C LEU A 566 -7.48 -138.77 19.32
N GLY A 567 -6.62 -138.11 20.11
CA GLY A 567 -5.40 -138.70 20.66
C GLY A 567 -5.70 -139.83 21.66
N GLN A 568 -6.61 -139.60 22.61
CA GLN A 568 -6.96 -140.57 23.66
C GLN A 568 -7.58 -141.88 23.14
N LEU A 569 -8.25 -141.86 21.98
CA LEU A 569 -8.80 -143.05 21.33
C LEU A 569 -7.75 -143.88 20.60
N ARG A 570 -6.65 -143.24 20.16
CA ARG A 570 -5.55 -143.90 19.47
C ARG A 570 -4.73 -144.74 20.43
N ASP A 571 -4.43 -144.20 21.60
CA ASP A 571 -3.63 -144.86 22.64
C ASP A 571 -4.35 -146.08 23.25
N ARG A 572 -5.68 -146.05 23.29
CA ARG A 572 -6.50 -147.19 23.74
C ARG A 572 -6.56 -148.34 22.75
N LEU A 573 -6.29 -148.11 21.46
CA LEU A 573 -6.33 -149.13 20.42
C LEU A 573 -4.98 -149.87 20.31
N THR A 574 -3.86 -149.16 20.48
CA THR A 574 -2.51 -149.73 20.47
C THR A 574 -2.21 -150.59 21.70
N ALA A 575 -2.85 -150.34 22.85
CA ALA A 575 -2.65 -151.14 24.07
C ALA A 575 -3.32 -152.53 24.04
N ALA A 576 -4.27 -152.77 23.13
CA ALA A 576 -5.02 -154.04 23.05
C ALA A 576 -4.43 -155.06 22.04
N ASP A 577 -3.39 -154.66 21.29
CA ASP A 577 -2.88 -155.36 20.10
C ASP A 577 -1.57 -156.12 20.40
N VAL A 578 -1.63 -157.14 21.28
CA VAL A 578 -0.51 -158.08 21.56
C VAL A 578 -1.02 -159.51 21.76
N LEU A 579 -0.31 -160.53 21.24
CA LEU A 579 -0.63 -161.97 21.28
C LEU A 579 -0.53 -162.57 22.70
N GLN A 580 -1.56 -163.30 23.14
CA GLN A 580 -1.64 -163.91 24.47
C GLN A 580 -1.41 -165.45 24.45
N PRO A 581 -0.83 -166.06 25.50
CA PRO A 581 -0.23 -167.39 25.43
C PRO A 581 -1.23 -168.56 25.51
N ASP A 582 -2.44 -168.34 26.01
CA ASP A 582 -3.40 -169.42 26.33
C ASP A 582 -4.85 -169.09 25.92
N ILE A 583 -5.69 -170.10 25.69
CA ILE A 583 -7.02 -169.98 25.05
C ILE A 583 -8.00 -169.19 25.93
N LEU A 584 -7.91 -169.31 27.26
CA LEU A 584 -8.71 -168.50 28.20
C LEU A 584 -8.34 -167.01 28.13
N ALA A 585 -7.08 -166.68 27.88
CA ALA A 585 -6.63 -165.29 27.71
C ALA A 585 -7.07 -164.70 26.36
N LYS A 586 -7.06 -165.49 25.28
CA LYS A 586 -7.60 -165.07 23.97
C LYS A 586 -9.11 -164.81 24.00
N LYS A 587 -9.86 -165.54 24.83
CA LYS A 587 -11.31 -165.31 25.02
C LYS A 587 -11.59 -163.99 25.75
N SER A 588 -10.80 -163.67 26.78
CA SER A 588 -10.86 -162.37 27.48
C SER A 588 -10.51 -161.18 26.56
N GLN A 589 -9.53 -161.34 25.66
CA GLN A 589 -9.16 -160.31 24.67
C GLN A 589 -10.29 -160.05 23.65
N SER A 590 -11.00 -161.10 23.20
CA SER A 590 -12.17 -160.98 22.31
C SER A 590 -13.33 -160.23 22.98
N ASP A 591 -13.58 -160.48 24.27
CA ASP A 591 -14.65 -159.81 25.01
C ASP A 591 -14.33 -158.31 25.24
N GLN A 592 -13.05 -157.93 25.41
CA GLN A 592 -12.62 -156.52 25.48
C GLN A 592 -12.78 -155.75 24.16
N PHE A 593 -12.48 -156.37 23.01
CA PHE A 593 -12.68 -155.72 21.69
C PHE A 593 -14.16 -155.43 21.41
N THR A 594 -15.06 -156.28 21.89
CA THR A 594 -16.52 -156.11 21.72
C THR A 594 -17.05 -154.94 22.54
N VAL A 595 -16.43 -154.62 23.69
CA VAL A 595 -16.78 -153.44 24.51
C VAL A 595 -16.23 -152.15 23.88
N SER A 596 -15.03 -152.17 23.29
CA SER A 596 -14.46 -151.01 22.58
C SER A 596 -15.22 -150.67 21.29
N GLN A 597 -15.77 -151.67 20.57
CA GLN A 597 -16.58 -151.44 19.37
C GLN A 597 -17.96 -150.81 19.68
N LYS A 598 -18.57 -151.16 20.83
CA LYS A 598 -19.84 -150.56 21.29
C LYS A 598 -19.69 -149.10 21.77
N CYS A 599 -18.49 -148.69 22.20
CA CYS A 599 -18.19 -147.28 22.52
C CYS A 599 -18.02 -146.39 21.26
N HIS A 600 -17.53 -146.93 20.15
CA HIS A 600 -17.33 -146.18 18.90
C HIS A 600 -18.67 -145.77 18.25
N THR A 601 -19.70 -146.61 18.35
CA THR A 601 -21.05 -146.33 17.83
C THR A 601 -21.89 -145.43 18.74
N ARG A 602 -21.57 -145.32 20.05
CA ARG A 602 -22.27 -144.42 20.99
C ARG A 602 -21.68 -143.01 21.03
N ALA A 603 -20.38 -142.82 20.75
CA ALA A 603 -19.74 -141.50 20.68
C ALA A 603 -20.09 -140.71 19.40
N ASN A 604 -20.17 -141.37 18.23
CA ASN A 604 -20.53 -140.70 16.98
C ASN A 604 -22.02 -140.27 16.92
N ARG A 605 -22.90 -140.94 17.67
CA ARG A 605 -24.34 -140.58 17.73
C ARG A 605 -24.62 -139.35 18.61
N ASN A 606 -23.78 -139.08 19.61
CA ASN A 606 -23.90 -137.91 20.49
C ASN A 606 -23.21 -136.65 19.94
N MET A 607 -22.38 -136.74 18.89
CA MET A 607 -21.75 -135.57 18.26
C MET A 607 -22.61 -134.92 17.16
N ILE A 608 -23.68 -135.60 16.71
CA ILE A 608 -24.57 -135.15 15.63
C ILE A 608 -25.91 -134.57 16.17
N TYR A 609 -26.22 -134.71 17.47
CA TYR A 609 -27.52 -134.27 18.03
C TYR A 609 -27.49 -133.16 19.10
N THR A 610 -26.35 -132.53 19.38
CA THR A 610 -26.26 -131.36 20.29
C THR A 610 -26.08 -130.02 19.59
N ASN A 611 -26.54 -129.87 18.35
CA ASN A 611 -26.65 -128.56 17.73
C ASN A 611 -27.96 -128.40 16.93
N LYS A 612 -29.08 -128.42 17.65
CA LYS A 612 -30.37 -127.90 17.15
C LYS A 612 -30.54 -126.44 17.58
N SER A 613 -29.72 -125.52 17.03
CA SER A 613 -30.10 -124.11 16.83
C SER A 613 -29.03 -123.31 16.05
N ASN A 614 -28.88 -123.56 14.75
CA ASN A 614 -29.02 -122.54 13.69
C ASN A 614 -28.57 -123.07 12.33
N ARG A 615 -29.47 -122.97 11.36
CA ARG A 615 -29.39 -123.47 9.98
C ARG A 615 -28.35 -122.68 9.17
N MET A 616 -27.51 -123.39 8.43
CA MET A 616 -27.09 -123.01 7.07
C MET A 616 -27.85 -123.93 6.09
N PRO A 617 -28.39 -123.44 4.95
CA PRO A 617 -28.78 -124.30 3.85
C PRO A 617 -27.57 -124.76 3.03
N SER A 618 -27.70 -126.00 2.56
CA SER A 618 -26.78 -126.85 1.83
C SER A 618 -26.40 -126.40 0.41
N SER A 619 -25.15 -126.68 0.02
CA SER A 619 -24.62 -127.20 -1.27
C SER A 619 -23.19 -126.63 -1.43
N LEU A 620 -22.10 -127.35 -1.70
CA LEU A 620 -21.87 -128.63 -2.35
C LEU A 620 -20.86 -129.48 -1.54
N VAL A 621 -21.12 -130.79 -1.51
CA VAL A 621 -20.13 -131.87 -1.36
C VAL A 621 -20.03 -132.56 -2.73
N CYS A 622 -18.85 -133.15 -3.03
CA CYS A 622 -18.48 -134.15 -4.06
C CYS A 622 -17.24 -133.63 -4.82
N VAL A 623 -16.10 -134.31 -5.00
CA VAL A 623 -15.72 -135.74 -5.17
C VAL A 623 -14.22 -135.80 -4.74
N GLY A 624 -13.73 -136.74 -3.94
CA GLY A 624 -13.59 -138.16 -4.23
C GLY A 624 -12.18 -138.46 -4.78
N HIS A 625 -11.28 -138.77 -3.85
CA HIS A 625 -9.91 -139.26 -4.01
C HIS A 625 -9.89 -140.64 -4.71
N PHE A 626 -9.13 -140.84 -5.80
CA PHE A 626 -8.42 -142.10 -6.17
C PHE A 626 -7.84 -141.98 -7.60
N TYR A 627 -6.51 -141.98 -7.76
CA TYR A 627 -5.74 -142.98 -8.53
C TYR A 627 -4.28 -142.55 -8.76
N PHE A 628 -3.42 -143.55 -8.63
CA PHE A 628 -1.96 -143.55 -8.64
C PHE A 628 -1.45 -144.09 -10.00
N CYS A 629 -0.28 -143.62 -10.44
CA CYS A 629 0.57 -144.08 -11.56
C CYS A 629 0.10 -143.84 -13.03
N LYS A 630 0.75 -142.88 -13.71
CA LYS A 630 1.63 -143.18 -14.87
C LYS A 630 2.46 -141.99 -15.32
N SER A 631 3.75 -142.27 -15.45
CA SER A 631 4.84 -141.42 -15.93
C SER A 631 4.91 -141.37 -17.46
N VAL A 632 5.58 -140.32 -17.96
CA VAL A 632 6.44 -140.32 -19.17
C VAL A 632 5.74 -140.30 -20.55
N SER A 633 5.73 -139.12 -21.19
CA SER A 633 6.52 -138.87 -22.43
C SER A 633 6.01 -137.70 -23.26
N ARG A 634 6.97 -136.82 -23.61
CA ARG A 634 7.14 -136.06 -24.87
C ARG A 634 6.08 -134.99 -25.20
N GLY A 635 6.44 -133.76 -25.54
CA GLY A 635 7.75 -133.15 -25.76
C GLY A 635 7.62 -131.82 -26.50
N HIS A 636 8.74 -131.07 -26.53
CA HIS A 636 9.15 -130.03 -27.49
C HIS A 636 8.18 -128.84 -27.67
N SER A 637 8.59 -127.57 -27.58
CA SER A 637 9.78 -126.93 -28.13
C SER A 637 9.99 -125.53 -27.52
N ALA A 638 11.24 -125.10 -27.41
CA ALA A 638 11.68 -123.75 -27.07
C ALA A 638 11.55 -122.76 -28.27
N PRO A 639 12.25 -121.61 -28.28
CA PRO A 639 11.88 -120.23 -27.87
C PRO A 639 11.73 -119.32 -29.14
N PRO A 640 11.77 -117.94 -29.20
CA PRO A 640 12.82 -117.04 -28.66
C PRO A 640 12.40 -115.60 -28.20
N THR A 641 13.39 -114.99 -27.54
CA THR A 641 13.98 -113.63 -27.45
C THR A 641 13.69 -112.50 -28.51
N PRO A 642 14.21 -111.25 -28.35
CA PRO A 642 13.53 -109.93 -28.34
C PRO A 642 13.53 -109.16 -29.70
N PRO A 643 13.09 -107.87 -29.79
CA PRO A 643 14.05 -106.73 -29.76
C PRO A 643 13.52 -105.32 -29.29
N GLN A 644 14.45 -104.46 -28.84
CA GLN A 644 14.49 -102.98 -29.00
C GLN A 644 15.38 -102.65 -30.24
N PRO A 645 15.62 -101.41 -30.79
CA PRO A 645 15.39 -100.02 -30.29
C PRO A 645 14.98 -98.92 -31.35
N ALA A 646 14.90 -97.64 -30.89
CA ALA A 646 15.21 -96.34 -31.58
C ALA A 646 14.40 -95.86 -32.82
N ALA A 647 14.17 -94.57 -33.17
CA ALA A 647 14.39 -93.22 -32.62
C ALA A 647 13.69 -92.13 -33.52
N ALA A 648 13.55 -90.90 -32.99
CA ALA A 648 13.50 -89.56 -33.65
C ALA A 648 12.16 -88.86 -34.11
N ALA A 649 11.69 -87.88 -33.27
CA ALA A 649 11.30 -86.44 -33.46
C ALA A 649 10.41 -85.90 -34.63
N PRO A 650 9.82 -84.67 -34.62
CA PRO A 650 9.31 -83.72 -33.56
C PRO A 650 7.84 -83.14 -33.84
N PRO A 651 7.29 -82.11 -33.11
CA PRO A 651 5.83 -81.76 -33.05
C PRO A 651 5.39 -80.51 -33.87
N PRO A 652 4.08 -80.13 -33.89
CA PRO A 652 3.62 -78.75 -33.47
C PRO A 652 2.13 -78.71 -32.91
N PRO A 653 1.39 -77.56 -32.81
CA PRO A 653 0.94 -76.89 -31.56
C PRO A 653 -0.63 -76.75 -31.39
N PRO A 654 -1.16 -76.08 -30.34
CA PRO A 654 -2.56 -76.24 -29.87
C PRO A 654 -3.58 -75.19 -30.38
N PRO A 655 -4.91 -75.42 -30.22
CA PRO A 655 -5.95 -74.50 -30.67
C PRO A 655 -6.42 -73.46 -29.61
N PRO A 656 -7.03 -72.32 -30.04
CA PRO A 656 -7.36 -71.16 -29.19
C PRO A 656 -8.82 -71.11 -28.65
N PRO A 657 -9.12 -70.22 -27.68
CA PRO A 657 -10.41 -70.15 -26.96
C PRO A 657 -11.37 -69.07 -27.48
N ALA A 658 -12.67 -69.22 -27.18
CA ALA A 658 -13.73 -68.23 -27.41
C ALA A 658 -14.48 -67.86 -26.10
N SER A 659 -14.45 -66.55 -25.79
CA SER A 659 -15.39 -65.67 -25.06
C SER A 659 -16.08 -66.07 -23.73
N PRO A 660 -15.99 -65.20 -22.70
CA PRO A 660 -17.02 -65.01 -21.67
C PRO A 660 -17.87 -63.73 -21.88
N PRO A 661 -19.09 -63.64 -21.31
CA PRO A 661 -19.75 -62.36 -21.04
C PRO A 661 -19.97 -62.05 -19.54
N SER A 662 -20.06 -60.74 -19.28
CA SER A 662 -20.68 -60.00 -18.16
C SER A 662 -20.09 -60.06 -16.73
N LEU A 663 -19.54 -58.90 -16.32
CA LEU A 663 -19.36 -58.44 -14.94
C LEU A 663 -20.29 -57.22 -14.69
N PRO A 664 -20.85 -57.04 -13.47
CA PRO A 664 -21.56 -55.84 -13.02
C PRO A 664 -20.62 -54.78 -12.38
N PRO A 665 -21.11 -53.57 -12.03
CA PRO A 665 -20.36 -52.32 -12.19
C PRO A 665 -19.76 -51.78 -10.89
N SER A 666 -18.46 -51.44 -10.89
CA SER A 666 -17.87 -50.48 -9.96
C SER A 666 -16.37 -50.25 -10.22
N LEU A 667 -15.99 -49.78 -11.41
CA LEU A 667 -14.63 -49.22 -11.68
C LEU A 667 -14.60 -48.52 -13.06
N MET A 668 -15.57 -47.63 -13.31
CA MET A 668 -15.66 -46.76 -14.49
C MET A 668 -16.05 -45.33 -14.04
N ALA A 669 -15.32 -44.79 -13.07
CA ALA A 669 -15.44 -43.39 -12.66
C ALA A 669 -14.07 -42.73 -12.32
N LEU A 670 -12.96 -43.39 -12.64
CA LEU A 670 -11.61 -42.90 -12.33
C LEU A 670 -10.69 -42.71 -13.55
N TRP A 671 -11.20 -42.93 -14.76
CA TRP A 671 -10.48 -42.68 -16.02
C TRP A 671 -11.16 -41.64 -16.93
N GLY A 672 -12.22 -40.97 -16.44
CA GLY A 672 -12.86 -39.82 -17.10
C GLY A 672 -12.40 -38.44 -16.60
N VAL A 673 -11.65 -38.36 -15.50
CA VAL A 673 -11.24 -37.08 -14.89
C VAL A 673 -9.78 -36.70 -15.23
N ILE A 674 -8.96 -37.66 -15.67
CA ILE A 674 -7.55 -37.41 -16.04
C ILE A 674 -7.42 -36.92 -17.51
N SER A 675 -8.44 -37.08 -18.35
CA SER A 675 -8.42 -36.61 -19.74
C SER A 675 -8.97 -35.19 -19.96
N LEU A 676 -9.54 -34.56 -18.93
CA LEU A 676 -10.03 -33.16 -18.98
C LEU A 676 -9.07 -32.15 -18.34
N SER A 677 -8.00 -32.61 -17.66
CA SER A 677 -6.98 -31.74 -17.06
C SER A 677 -5.78 -31.45 -17.98
N LEU A 678 -5.62 -32.19 -19.08
CA LEU A 678 -4.50 -32.02 -20.03
C LEU A 678 -4.82 -31.11 -21.23
N HIS A 679 -6.09 -30.73 -21.45
CA HIS A 679 -6.46 -29.72 -22.44
C HIS A 679 -6.67 -28.30 -21.88
N CYS A 680 -6.64 -28.13 -20.55
CA CYS A 680 -6.69 -26.80 -19.92
C CYS A 680 -5.29 -26.20 -19.68
N TRP A 681 -4.22 -26.99 -19.83
CA TRP A 681 -2.83 -26.55 -19.64
C TRP A 681 -2.17 -25.99 -20.92
N VAL A 682 -2.73 -26.28 -22.10
CA VAL A 682 -2.23 -25.77 -23.39
C VAL A 682 -2.85 -24.41 -23.78
N CYS A 683 -3.91 -23.95 -23.11
CA CYS A 683 -4.52 -22.62 -23.35
C CYS A 683 -4.09 -21.51 -22.38
N LEU A 684 -3.22 -21.79 -21.40
CA LEU A 684 -2.69 -20.79 -20.45
C LEU A 684 -1.21 -20.43 -20.69
N GLN A 685 -0.56 -21.08 -21.65
CA GLN A 685 0.84 -20.81 -22.02
C GLN A 685 0.99 -19.73 -23.12
N SER A 686 -0.12 -19.16 -23.61
CA SER A 686 -0.16 -18.05 -24.57
C SER A 686 -0.49 -16.68 -23.96
N VAL A 687 -0.51 -16.55 -22.63
CA VAL A 687 -0.77 -15.25 -21.94
C VAL A 687 0.34 -14.86 -20.94
N LEU A 688 1.39 -15.66 -20.76
CA LEU A 688 2.52 -15.35 -19.86
C LEU A 688 3.92 -15.52 -20.48
N THR A 689 4.07 -15.11 -21.75
CA THR A 689 5.37 -14.90 -22.42
C THR A 689 5.36 -13.54 -23.14
N ALA A 690 5.08 -12.48 -22.39
CA ALA A 690 5.18 -11.09 -22.87
C ALA A 690 5.76 -10.12 -21.82
N ALA A 691 6.30 -10.63 -20.71
CA ALA A 691 6.99 -9.80 -19.72
C ALA A 691 8.20 -10.56 -19.17
N ALA A 692 9.38 -9.96 -19.34
CA ALA A 692 10.70 -10.38 -18.85
C ALA A 692 11.60 -11.11 -19.86
N THR A 693 12.24 -10.35 -20.75
CA THR A 693 13.71 -10.36 -20.97
C THR A 693 14.04 -9.46 -22.16
N ALA A 694 14.62 -8.27 -21.89
CA ALA A 694 15.61 -7.61 -22.76
C ALA A 694 16.02 -6.22 -22.20
N ALA A 695 16.88 -6.23 -21.18
CA ALA A 695 18.09 -5.40 -21.18
C ALA A 695 19.22 -6.43 -21.35
N THR A 696 20.22 -6.34 -22.24
CA THR A 696 21.11 -5.22 -22.56
C THR A 696 21.87 -5.62 -23.83
N THR A 697 22.02 -4.76 -24.85
CA THR A 697 23.22 -4.78 -25.70
C THR A 697 23.45 -3.43 -26.37
N THR A 698 24.60 -2.84 -26.06
CA THR A 698 25.22 -1.68 -26.70
C THR A 698 25.82 -2.05 -28.06
N SER A 699 25.63 -1.22 -29.10
CA SER A 699 26.74 -0.71 -29.96
C SER A 699 26.26 0.28 -31.05
N SER A 700 27.04 1.36 -31.17
CA SER A 700 27.29 2.26 -32.33
C SER A 700 26.17 3.14 -32.94
N LEU A 701 26.34 4.45 -32.70
CA LEU A 701 25.97 5.67 -33.45
C LEU A 701 26.19 5.58 -34.99
N PRO A 702 25.49 6.38 -35.84
CA PRO A 702 25.52 7.85 -35.77
C PRO A 702 24.20 8.63 -35.94
N ASN A 703 24.07 9.65 -35.08
CA ASN A 703 23.68 11.05 -35.35
C ASN A 703 22.31 11.35 -36.01
N ASP A 704 21.29 11.62 -35.19
CA ASP A 704 20.60 12.93 -35.09
C ASP A 704 19.60 12.89 -33.92
N LYS A 705 19.59 13.95 -33.09
CA LYS A 705 18.89 14.01 -31.79
C LYS A 705 17.39 14.35 -31.91
N PRO A 706 16.58 14.02 -30.87
CA PRO A 706 15.15 13.73 -31.01
C PRO A 706 14.24 14.91 -30.71
N GLY A 707 13.17 15.00 -31.50
CA GLY A 707 12.03 15.87 -31.25
C GLY A 707 11.08 15.32 -30.20
N GLY A 708 10.42 16.22 -29.46
CA GLY A 708 9.49 15.90 -28.40
C GLY A 708 8.18 15.26 -28.92
N PRO A 709 7.31 14.75 -28.02
CA PRO A 709 6.08 14.02 -28.36
C PRO A 709 5.05 14.81 -29.21
N LEU A 710 5.27 16.12 -29.38
CA LEU A 710 4.38 17.04 -30.10
C LEU A 710 5.06 17.70 -31.31
N ASP A 711 6.32 17.37 -31.63
CA ASP A 711 7.05 18.05 -32.71
C ASP A 711 6.49 17.77 -34.11
N TRP A 712 5.75 16.67 -34.28
CA TRP A 712 5.05 16.38 -35.54
C TRP A 712 3.95 17.42 -35.86
N LEU A 713 3.40 18.12 -34.86
CA LEU A 713 2.41 19.20 -35.05
C LEU A 713 3.04 20.44 -35.70
N LEU A 714 4.35 20.63 -35.48
CA LEU A 714 5.15 21.76 -35.97
C LEU A 714 6.11 21.34 -37.10
N SER A 715 5.92 20.16 -37.68
CA SER A 715 6.66 19.68 -38.85
C SER A 715 6.07 20.30 -40.12
N ASP A 716 6.87 20.37 -41.20
CA ASP A 716 6.45 20.77 -42.55
C ASP A 716 5.30 19.91 -43.12
N LYS A 717 4.96 18.80 -42.47
CA LYS A 717 3.82 17.93 -42.78
C LYS A 717 2.69 17.97 -41.75
N GLY A 718 2.79 18.85 -40.76
CA GLY A 718 1.82 19.03 -39.68
C GLY A 718 0.60 19.89 -40.10
N PRO A 719 -0.54 19.76 -39.39
CA PRO A 719 -1.79 20.42 -39.75
C PRO A 719 -1.75 21.96 -39.67
N PHE A 720 -0.75 22.54 -38.98
CA PHE A 720 -0.62 23.99 -38.79
C PHE A 720 0.34 24.67 -39.78
N HIS A 721 1.06 23.91 -40.62
CA HIS A 721 2.07 24.48 -41.53
C HIS A 721 1.49 25.43 -42.59
N HIS A 722 0.18 25.32 -42.87
CA HIS A 722 -0.52 26.17 -43.85
C HIS A 722 -1.25 27.36 -43.20
N SER A 723 -1.18 27.56 -41.88
CA SER A 723 -1.80 28.71 -41.23
C SER A 723 -0.88 29.94 -41.31
N GLN A 724 -1.45 31.08 -41.69
CA GLN A 724 -0.70 32.33 -41.86
C GLN A 724 0.00 32.77 -40.56
N GLU A 725 -0.63 32.51 -39.43
CA GLU A 725 -0.13 32.83 -38.08
C GLU A 725 1.11 31.99 -37.71
N TYR A 726 1.19 30.75 -38.19
CA TYR A 726 2.34 29.87 -37.98
C TYR A 726 3.52 30.25 -38.87
N ILE A 727 3.26 30.61 -40.13
CA ILE A 727 4.30 31.10 -41.06
C ILE A 727 4.91 32.40 -40.52
N ASP A 728 4.06 33.35 -40.09
CA ASP A 728 4.51 34.61 -39.49
C ASP A 728 5.31 34.40 -38.18
N PHE A 729 4.96 33.37 -37.41
CA PHE A 729 5.69 32.98 -36.20
C PHE A 729 7.05 32.35 -36.53
N VAL A 730 7.11 31.42 -37.49
CA VAL A 730 8.36 30.77 -37.93
C VAL A 730 9.32 31.78 -38.55
N ASP A 731 8.83 32.72 -39.36
CA ASP A 731 9.66 33.78 -39.94
C ASP A 731 10.19 34.75 -38.87
N LYS A 732 9.38 35.12 -37.88
CA LYS A 732 9.84 35.92 -36.73
C LYS A 732 10.86 35.16 -35.85
N ASN A 733 10.67 33.86 -35.68
CA ASN A 733 11.59 33.03 -34.89
C ASN A 733 12.92 32.80 -35.64
N ARG A 734 12.88 32.66 -36.98
CA ARG A 734 14.08 32.65 -37.84
C ARG A 734 14.84 33.97 -37.83
N LEU A 735 14.14 35.09 -37.62
CA LEU A 735 14.73 36.42 -37.39
C LEU A 735 15.19 36.66 -35.94
N GLY A 736 15.12 35.65 -35.06
CA GLY A 736 15.66 35.71 -33.70
C GLY A 736 14.72 36.28 -32.64
N PHE A 737 13.42 36.46 -32.93
CA PHE A 737 12.44 36.95 -31.96
C PHE A 737 11.81 35.78 -31.18
N SER A 738 12.26 35.55 -29.94
CA SER A 738 11.63 34.60 -29.02
C SER A 738 10.48 35.26 -28.25
N THR A 739 9.28 34.68 -28.32
CA THR A 739 8.08 35.21 -27.65
C THR A 739 7.92 34.63 -26.25
N ARG A 740 8.26 35.41 -25.21
CA ARG A 740 7.81 35.16 -23.84
C ARG A 740 6.39 35.73 -23.71
N TYR A 741 5.41 34.87 -23.43
CA TYR A 741 4.01 35.23 -23.23
C TYR A 741 3.85 36.32 -22.15
N LYS A 742 3.21 37.44 -22.51
CA LYS A 742 2.44 38.30 -21.61
C LYS A 742 1.03 38.41 -22.20
N ILE A 743 0.11 37.64 -21.65
CA ILE A 743 -1.32 37.84 -21.85
C ILE A 743 -1.74 38.90 -20.82
N TYR A 744 -1.99 40.13 -21.27
CA TYR A 744 -3.03 40.96 -20.68
C TYR A 744 -3.85 41.55 -21.81
N ARG A 745 -5.11 41.11 -21.83
CA ARG A 745 -6.15 41.50 -22.77
C ARG A 745 -6.42 43.00 -22.64
N LYS A 746 -6.35 43.68 -23.77
CA LYS A 746 -6.81 45.04 -24.03
C LYS A 746 -8.34 45.07 -23.91
N GLY A 747 -8.86 45.96 -23.09
CA GLY A 747 -10.30 46.28 -23.02
C GLY A 747 -10.49 47.65 -22.38
N SER A 748 -10.89 48.61 -23.20
CA SER A 748 -11.37 49.97 -22.86
C SER A 748 -10.32 51.07 -22.74
N HIS A 749 -10.60 52.19 -23.42
CA HIS A 749 -9.84 53.46 -23.53
C HIS A 749 -8.76 53.58 -24.61
N SER A 750 -9.17 53.39 -25.87
CA SER A 750 -8.53 54.07 -27.01
C SER A 750 -9.48 55.13 -27.58
N ALA A 751 -9.52 56.32 -26.97
CA ALA A 751 -10.04 57.55 -27.60
C ALA A 751 -9.77 58.83 -26.78
N GLN A 752 -8.55 59.09 -26.30
CA GLN A 752 -8.10 60.46 -25.95
C GLN A 752 -6.62 60.49 -25.56
N ARG A 753 -5.72 60.29 -26.53
CA ARG A 753 -4.31 60.65 -26.34
C ARG A 753 -3.64 60.89 -27.69
N SER A 754 -4.07 61.96 -28.35
CA SER A 754 -3.32 62.58 -29.45
C SER A 754 -3.53 64.10 -29.38
N GLN A 755 -3.01 64.71 -28.31
CA GLN A 755 -2.75 66.15 -28.17
C GLN A 755 -2.06 66.44 -26.81
N ARG A 756 -0.94 65.75 -26.54
CA ARG A 756 0.00 66.11 -25.46
C ARG A 756 1.38 65.67 -25.90
N GLY A 757 1.99 66.48 -26.75
CA GLY A 757 3.32 66.25 -27.30
C GLY A 757 3.76 67.51 -28.02
N LEU A 758 3.94 68.60 -27.27
CA LEU A 758 4.66 69.84 -27.61
C LEU A 758 4.48 70.86 -26.45
N ALA A 759 4.88 70.48 -25.23
CA ALA A 759 5.02 71.41 -24.09
C ALA A 759 5.68 70.70 -22.90
N HIS A 760 6.91 70.19 -23.04
CA HIS A 760 7.77 69.81 -21.90
C HIS A 760 9.23 69.68 -22.34
N ALA A 761 9.75 70.74 -22.96
CA ALA A 761 11.17 70.92 -23.22
C ALA A 761 11.59 72.32 -22.75
N SER A 762 11.54 72.57 -21.43
CA SER A 762 12.05 73.82 -20.82
C SER A 762 12.37 73.70 -19.31
N ALA A 763 12.55 72.49 -18.76
CA ALA A 763 12.76 72.31 -17.32
C ALA A 763 13.92 71.35 -16.98
N ALA A 764 14.97 71.32 -17.81
CA ALA A 764 16.18 70.54 -17.55
C ALA A 764 17.48 71.37 -17.75
N SER A 765 17.44 72.67 -17.49
CA SER A 765 18.61 73.55 -17.67
C SER A 765 18.83 74.57 -16.54
N ARG A 766 18.36 74.26 -15.31
CA ARG A 766 18.49 75.17 -14.15
C ARG A 766 19.02 74.49 -12.87
N ALA A 767 20.05 73.65 -13.02
CA ALA A 767 20.79 73.08 -11.88
C ALA A 767 22.31 72.98 -12.14
N ALA A 768 22.91 74.01 -12.74
CA ALA A 768 24.36 74.03 -13.01
C ALA A 768 25.06 75.38 -12.74
N LEU A 769 24.44 76.31 -12.01
CA LEU A 769 25.06 77.59 -11.66
C LEU A 769 24.64 77.98 -10.25
N ASN A 770 25.34 77.44 -9.24
CA ASN A 770 25.62 78.09 -7.95
C ASN A 770 26.46 77.16 -7.07
N ALA A 771 27.76 77.14 -7.30
CA ALA A 771 28.74 76.71 -6.30
C ALA A 771 30.12 77.29 -6.65
N HIS A 772 30.35 78.54 -6.28
CA HIS A 772 31.71 79.05 -6.10
C HIS A 772 31.72 80.06 -4.94
N MET A 773 32.66 79.84 -4.02
CA MET A 773 33.06 80.63 -2.85
C MET A 773 32.18 80.56 -1.59
N LEU A 774 32.65 79.79 -0.60
CA LEU A 774 33.49 80.35 0.47
C LEU A 774 34.26 79.22 1.20
N LEU A 775 35.59 79.35 1.21
CA LEU A 775 36.54 78.63 2.05
C LEU A 775 36.63 79.32 3.42
N SER A 776 36.72 78.57 4.52
CA SER A 776 37.89 78.57 5.43
C SER A 776 37.64 77.87 6.79
N ALA A 777 38.56 76.95 7.11
CA ALA A 777 39.18 76.62 8.42
C ALA A 777 38.46 75.81 9.53
N ASP A 778 38.77 74.49 9.58
CA ASP A 778 39.61 73.74 10.58
C ASP A 778 39.28 73.70 12.11
N PRO A 779 39.82 72.74 12.94
CA PRO A 779 39.41 71.33 13.08
C PRO A 779 39.31 70.83 14.57
N ALA A 780 39.15 69.50 14.75
CA ALA A 780 39.28 68.67 15.98
C ALA A 780 37.98 68.46 16.81
N THR A 781 37.62 67.31 17.41
CA THR A 781 38.33 66.09 17.88
C THR A 781 37.30 64.96 18.14
N HIS A 782 37.72 63.70 17.95
CA HIS A 782 37.31 62.43 18.61
C HIS A 782 35.88 62.22 19.16
N SER A 783 35.19 61.14 18.71
CA SER A 783 35.14 59.85 19.44
C SER A 783 34.22 58.82 18.76
N ASN A 784 34.79 57.63 18.51
CA ASN A 784 34.22 56.27 18.48
C ASN A 784 32.74 56.02 18.14
N ALA A 785 32.52 55.28 17.05
CA ALA A 785 31.72 54.05 17.07
C ALA A 785 31.98 53.19 15.82
N HIS A 786 32.23 51.90 16.06
CA HIS A 786 32.41 50.84 15.07
C HIS A 786 31.22 50.73 14.10
N MET A 787 31.48 50.61 12.80
CA MET A 787 30.54 49.96 11.90
C MET A 787 31.26 49.15 10.81
N ILE A 788 30.71 47.96 10.60
CA ILE A 788 31.22 46.82 9.86
C ILE A 788 31.30 47.14 8.37
N ARG A 789 32.48 46.83 7.80
CA ARG A 789 32.82 46.92 6.38
C ARG A 789 32.04 45.85 5.60
N TRP A 790 31.12 46.25 4.74
CA TRP A 790 30.67 45.41 3.62
C TRP A 790 31.69 45.55 2.49
N ASN A 791 32.34 44.44 2.15
CA ASN A 791 33.35 44.38 1.10
C ASN A 791 32.70 43.78 -0.15
N ASP A 792 32.33 44.64 -1.10
CA ASP A 792 31.98 44.25 -2.46
C ASP A 792 33.23 43.66 -3.14
N LYS A 793 33.16 42.38 -3.52
CA LYS A 793 34.06 41.80 -4.53
C LYS A 793 33.28 41.60 -5.81
N SER A 794 33.53 42.52 -6.73
CA SER A 794 33.35 42.41 -8.16
C SER A 794 34.08 41.17 -8.71
N VAL A 795 33.34 40.31 -9.42
CA VAL A 795 33.91 39.34 -10.35
C VAL A 795 33.42 39.70 -11.74
N LEU A 796 34.33 40.29 -12.52
CA LEU A 796 34.24 40.40 -13.98
C LEU A 796 34.27 38.97 -14.57
N ILE A 797 33.21 38.57 -15.27
CA ILE A 797 33.27 37.48 -16.25
C ILE A 797 33.10 38.08 -17.64
N ARG A 798 34.21 38.05 -18.39
CA ARG A 798 34.30 38.25 -19.83
C ARG A 798 33.54 37.10 -20.51
N ILE A 799 32.51 37.41 -21.29
CA ILE A 799 31.92 36.49 -22.26
C ILE A 799 32.57 36.81 -23.60
N GLY A 800 33.27 35.82 -24.16
CA GLY A 800 33.67 35.82 -25.56
C GLY A 800 32.57 35.20 -26.41
N ASN A 801 31.95 36.01 -27.26
CA ASN A 801 31.95 35.86 -28.72
C ASN A 801 31.35 37.12 -29.34
#